data_AF-A0AAN8VFQ1-F1
#
_entry.id   AF-A0AAN8VFQ1-F1
#
_cell.length_a   1.000
_cell.length_b   1.000
_cell.length_c   1.000
_cell.angle_alpha   90.00
_cell.angle_beta   90.00
_cell.angle_gamma   90.00
#
_symmetry.space_group_name_H-M   'P 1'
#
loop_
_entity.id
_entity.type
_entity.pdbx_description
1 polymer ?
#
loop_
_entity_poly.entity_id
_entity_poly.type
_entity_poly.pdbx_seq_one_letter_code
_entity_poly.pdbx_strand_id
1 'polypeptide(L)'
;MDIAEVEESLFAATDAKLHGGMCRTLSAIYCKVLGIFPVLEEARPRSKSGIQALCSLHVALEKTKNILQHCSECSKLYLAITGDSVLSKFEKARSALVDSLRRVEDIVPQAIGSQIAEIVVELEGAIFSIDPLEKQVGEEIIALLQQGKKFDSGCGDINELECFHQAASKLGINSSRAALTERRALKKIIERARMEEDKRKESIVAYLLHLMRKYSKLFRSEVSDDNDSQGSAPCSPTVLGSLEDCGGPGSNGHAFERQLSKLSSFNFKPNIRRSGQIPVPPEELRCPISLQLMYDPVIISSGQTYERICIEKWFSDGHDTCPKTQQKLAHLGLTPNYCVKGLVTTWCEHNGVPLPDGPPESLDLNYWRLALSESESANSKSVESIKSRKLKEVKVVPVEESGCIEEVEEHNTDNYSKQGEDNEPNMFEQYENFLTVLNEDDGMGRKLKVVEQIRVLLKDDEEARIFMGANGFVEALVQFLESAIHGGNEKAQEVGAMALFNLAVSNNRNKEKMLEARVIPLLEEMISNSHTREAASALYLNLSCLEDAKPVIGSSGAVSFLIQNLSAETELQCKLDSLHALYNLSTHPGNTPNLLSAGIIDGLHALLTACGSHSLVEKAIAVLINIAYSNYGKEKIISSPGIIGALATILDAGEPSEQEQAVAGLLILCSGNETCSEMVLQEGVIPSLVSISVNGTMRGKEKAQKLLMLFRQLRQQDPPRVQIQRPPETIEKLVSDKPISVPEPKPLSKSVSRRKKMGRAISSLWKSKTSFSYHC
;
A
#
# COMPACT_ATOMS: atom_id res chain seq x y z
N MET A 1 25.25 27.31 1.49
CA MET A 1 24.80 26.02 2.05
C MET A 1 23.81 26.28 3.19
N ASP A 2 22.82 25.42 3.45
CA ASP A 2 21.74 25.68 4.43
C ASP A 2 21.94 24.89 5.76
N ILE A 3 21.38 25.39 6.87
CA ILE A 3 21.62 24.83 8.22
C ILE A 3 21.10 23.39 8.34
N ALA A 4 20.01 23.06 7.65
CA ALA A 4 19.42 21.73 7.65
C ALA A 4 20.38 20.63 7.12
N GLU A 5 21.28 20.95 6.18
CA GLU A 5 22.26 19.98 5.66
C GLU A 5 23.33 19.62 6.71
N VAL A 6 23.60 20.53 7.65
CA VAL A 6 24.51 20.27 8.78
C VAL A 6 23.85 19.32 9.78
N GLU A 7 22.58 19.55 10.12
CA GLU A 7 21.81 18.67 11.02
C GLU A 7 21.60 17.26 10.43
N GLU A 8 21.24 17.16 9.15
CA GLU A 8 21.15 15.88 8.41
C GLU A 8 22.48 15.10 8.45
N SER A 9 23.62 15.79 8.27
CA SER A 9 24.94 15.16 8.29
C SER A 9 25.42 14.69 9.66
N LEU A 10 24.93 15.32 10.74
CA LEU A 10 25.15 14.89 12.12
C LEU A 10 24.38 13.58 12.39
N PHE A 11 23.15 13.48 11.90
CA PHE A 11 22.29 12.30 12.04
C PHE A 11 22.88 11.05 11.36
N ALA A 12 23.47 11.22 10.17
CA ALA A 12 24.05 10.11 9.40
C ALA A 12 25.23 9.39 10.11
N ALA A 13 25.84 10.00 11.12
CA ALA A 13 27.03 9.48 11.80
C ALA A 13 26.74 8.74 13.11
N THR A 14 25.61 9.00 13.76
CA THR A 14 25.13 8.20 14.89
C THR A 14 24.55 6.86 14.42
N ASP A 15 23.99 6.83 13.21
CA ASP A 15 23.22 5.70 12.66
C ASP A 15 24.06 4.74 11.78
N ALA A 16 25.39 4.83 11.88
CA ALA A 16 26.32 3.94 11.17
C ALA A 16 26.13 2.48 11.61
N LYS A 17 25.77 1.58 10.67
CA LYS A 17 25.44 0.17 10.95
C LYS A 17 26.66 -0.70 11.25
N LEU A 18 27.83 -0.28 10.78
CA LEU A 18 29.14 -0.93 10.91
C LEU A 18 30.23 0.15 10.71
N HIS A 19 31.49 -0.12 11.09
CA HIS A 19 32.62 0.82 10.97
C HIS A 19 32.41 2.12 11.75
N GLY A 20 31.62 2.09 12.83
CA GLY A 20 31.11 3.27 13.52
C GLY A 20 32.20 4.18 14.13
N GLY A 21 33.37 3.62 14.49
CA GLY A 21 34.52 4.41 14.94
C GLY A 21 35.07 5.34 13.86
N MET A 22 35.22 4.83 12.64
CA MET A 22 35.66 5.62 11.48
C MET A 22 34.61 6.67 11.11
N CYS A 23 33.33 6.30 11.12
CA CYS A 23 32.21 7.18 10.78
C CYS A 23 32.13 8.41 11.70
N ARG A 24 32.23 8.21 13.02
CA ARG A 24 32.24 9.31 14.00
C ARG A 24 33.42 10.27 13.79
N THR A 25 34.63 9.74 13.59
CA THR A 25 35.83 10.56 13.38
C THR A 25 35.74 11.40 12.11
N LEU A 26 35.33 10.79 10.98
CA LEU A 26 35.21 11.52 9.71
C LEU A 26 34.04 12.53 9.73
N SER A 27 32.93 12.20 10.38
CA SER A 27 31.78 13.11 10.55
C SER A 27 32.11 14.34 11.38
N ALA A 28 32.77 14.17 12.54
CA ALA A 28 33.14 15.29 13.40
C ALA A 28 33.98 16.35 12.65
N ILE A 29 34.89 15.89 11.79
CA ILE A 29 35.71 16.77 10.94
C ILE A 29 34.91 17.32 9.75
N TYR A 30 34.06 16.51 9.11
CA TYR A 30 33.16 16.95 8.04
C TYR A 30 32.25 18.11 8.49
N CYS A 31 31.64 18.02 9.67
CA CYS A 31 30.80 19.08 10.24
C CYS A 31 31.60 20.36 10.55
N LYS A 32 32.87 20.25 10.97
CA LYS A 32 33.78 21.42 11.11
C LYS A 32 34.05 22.10 9.77
N VAL A 33 34.30 21.33 8.71
CA VAL A 33 34.50 21.88 7.36
C VAL A 33 33.21 22.53 6.81
N LEU A 34 32.03 21.92 7.03
CA LEU A 34 30.75 22.56 6.69
C LEU A 34 30.54 23.86 7.46
N GLY A 35 30.91 23.93 8.75
CA GLY A 35 30.75 25.14 9.56
C GLY A 35 31.49 26.37 9.02
N ILE A 36 32.66 26.18 8.39
CA ILE A 36 33.39 27.28 7.73
C ILE A 36 32.92 27.55 6.29
N PHE A 37 32.22 26.61 5.64
CA PHE A 37 31.92 26.66 4.20
C PHE A 37 31.10 27.90 3.78
N PRO A 38 30.05 28.37 4.49
CA PRO A 38 29.33 29.59 4.13
C PRO A 38 30.22 30.85 4.08
N VAL A 39 31.23 30.93 4.97
CA VAL A 39 32.17 32.06 5.02
C VAL A 39 33.14 32.01 3.82
N LEU A 40 33.47 30.80 3.35
CA LEU A 40 34.25 30.58 2.13
C LEU A 40 33.45 30.94 0.86
N GLU A 41 32.14 30.66 0.83
CA GLU A 41 31.25 31.12 -0.24
C GLU A 41 31.11 32.66 -0.26
N GLU A 42 30.94 33.29 0.90
CA GLU A 42 30.78 34.75 1.03
C GLU A 42 32.05 35.53 0.64
N ALA A 43 33.23 34.97 0.86
CA ALA A 43 34.51 35.54 0.43
C ALA A 43 34.62 35.71 -1.11
N ARG A 44 33.78 35.02 -1.90
CA ARG A 44 33.65 35.12 -3.37
C ARG A 44 34.99 35.26 -4.12
N PRO A 45 35.83 34.21 -4.17
CA PRO A 45 37.12 34.27 -4.85
C PRO A 45 36.99 34.70 -6.32
N ARG A 46 37.49 35.90 -6.65
CA ARG A 46 37.38 36.49 -8.01
C ARG A 46 38.43 35.94 -8.99
N SER A 47 39.25 34.99 -8.56
CA SER A 47 40.30 34.34 -9.36
C SER A 47 39.83 32.95 -9.83
N LYS A 48 40.27 32.54 -11.03
CA LYS A 48 39.97 31.20 -11.56
C LYS A 48 40.50 30.08 -10.64
N SER A 49 41.67 30.29 -10.02
CA SER A 49 42.25 29.38 -9.03
C SER A 49 41.39 29.25 -7.77
N GLY A 50 40.85 30.36 -7.24
CA GLY A 50 39.99 30.33 -6.06
C GLY A 50 38.66 29.61 -6.28
N ILE A 51 38.04 29.83 -7.44
CA ILE A 51 36.84 29.07 -7.84
C ILE A 51 37.17 27.58 -7.95
N GLN A 52 38.28 27.22 -8.60
CA GLN A 52 38.71 25.83 -8.75
C GLN A 52 39.04 25.15 -7.39
N ALA A 53 39.60 25.90 -6.44
CA ALA A 53 39.86 25.42 -5.08
C ALA A 53 38.56 25.10 -4.32
N LEU A 54 37.59 26.03 -4.32
CA LEU A 54 36.28 25.81 -3.69
C LEU A 54 35.50 24.65 -4.34
N CYS A 55 35.50 24.55 -5.68
CA CYS A 55 34.89 23.41 -6.37
C CYS A 55 35.57 22.08 -6.01
N SER A 56 36.89 22.07 -5.79
CA SER A 56 37.61 20.87 -5.34
C SER A 56 37.20 20.46 -3.92
N LEU A 57 37.07 21.44 -3.01
CA LEU A 57 36.63 21.22 -1.63
C LEU A 57 35.19 20.71 -1.57
N HIS A 58 34.27 21.29 -2.34
CA HIS A 58 32.88 20.85 -2.45
C HIS A 58 32.78 19.39 -2.96
N VAL A 59 33.57 19.01 -3.98
CA VAL A 59 33.62 17.63 -4.48
C VAL A 59 34.24 16.65 -3.46
N ALA A 60 35.16 17.11 -2.60
CA ALA A 60 35.71 16.30 -1.51
C ALA A 60 34.71 16.11 -0.36
N LEU A 61 33.94 17.15 -0.02
CA LEU A 61 32.83 17.10 0.92
C LEU A 61 31.73 16.15 0.45
N GLU A 62 31.26 16.29 -0.79
CA GLU A 62 30.17 15.45 -1.30
C GLU A 62 30.57 13.96 -1.32
N LYS A 63 31.81 13.64 -1.72
CA LYS A 63 32.36 12.27 -1.59
C LYS A 63 32.38 11.78 -0.14
N THR A 64 32.62 12.67 0.81
CA THR A 64 32.62 12.35 2.25
C THR A 64 31.21 12.07 2.76
N LYS A 65 30.21 12.88 2.40
CA LYS A 65 28.78 12.64 2.69
C LYS A 65 28.34 11.25 2.20
N ASN A 66 28.64 10.93 0.93
CA ASN A 66 28.32 9.64 0.31
C ASN A 66 29.00 8.44 1.01
N ILE A 67 30.21 8.61 1.55
CA ILE A 67 30.91 7.54 2.29
C ILE A 67 30.27 7.28 3.65
N LEU A 68 29.87 8.34 4.36
CA LEU A 68 29.15 8.22 5.64
C LEU A 68 27.77 7.57 5.43
N GLN A 69 26.99 8.06 4.46
CA GLN A 69 25.68 7.51 4.09
C GLN A 69 25.76 6.03 3.64
N HIS A 70 26.84 5.63 2.95
CA HIS A 70 27.07 4.22 2.62
C HIS A 70 27.19 3.33 3.87
N CYS A 71 27.72 3.83 4.98
CA CYS A 71 27.91 3.06 6.22
C CYS A 71 26.63 2.99 7.09
N SER A 72 25.67 3.91 6.92
CA SER A 72 24.34 3.85 7.56
C SER A 72 23.30 3.13 6.69
N GLU A 73 23.31 3.27 5.36
CA GLU A 73 22.31 2.65 4.48
C GLU A 73 22.54 1.17 4.17
N CYS A 74 23.80 0.73 4.04
CA CYS A 74 24.12 -0.55 3.42
C CYS A 74 23.75 -1.79 4.29
N SER A 75 23.98 -2.98 3.75
CA SER A 75 23.84 -4.26 4.46
C SER A 75 25.02 -4.44 5.41
N LYS A 76 24.77 -4.89 6.64
CA LYS A 76 25.83 -5.20 7.61
C LYS A 76 26.76 -6.31 7.11
N LEU A 77 26.19 -7.38 6.54
CA LEU A 77 26.94 -8.48 5.94
C LEU A 77 27.84 -7.99 4.81
N TYR A 78 27.33 -7.12 3.94
CA TYR A 78 28.10 -6.55 2.84
C TYR A 78 29.20 -5.58 3.32
N LEU A 79 28.91 -4.73 4.31
CA LEU A 79 29.91 -3.82 4.91
C LEU A 79 31.03 -4.60 5.64
N ALA A 80 30.73 -5.76 6.24
CA ALA A 80 31.72 -6.61 6.86
C ALA A 80 32.68 -7.20 5.81
N ILE A 81 32.16 -7.87 4.77
CA ILE A 81 33.00 -8.47 3.71
C ILE A 81 33.68 -7.47 2.78
N THR A 82 33.34 -6.18 2.85
CA THR A 82 33.99 -5.11 2.07
C THR A 82 34.79 -4.12 2.92
N GLY A 83 35.05 -4.43 4.20
CA GLY A 83 35.71 -3.53 5.15
C GLY A 83 36.99 -2.85 4.63
N ASP A 84 37.96 -3.60 4.09
CA ASP A 84 39.21 -3.01 3.57
C ASP A 84 38.96 -2.04 2.38
N SER A 85 37.90 -2.25 1.60
CA SER A 85 37.46 -1.35 0.52
C SER A 85 36.79 -0.09 1.08
N VAL A 86 36.02 -0.21 2.17
CA VAL A 86 35.47 0.94 2.90
C VAL A 86 36.61 1.77 3.50
N LEU A 87 37.57 1.15 4.19
CA LEU A 87 38.77 1.82 4.73
C LEU A 87 39.55 2.57 3.65
N SER A 88 39.74 1.96 2.48
CA SER A 88 40.39 2.62 1.33
C SER A 88 39.63 3.86 0.83
N LYS A 89 38.30 3.92 0.98
CA LYS A 89 37.49 5.11 0.65
C LYS A 89 37.67 6.21 1.71
N PHE A 90 37.68 5.87 2.99
CA PHE A 90 37.93 6.82 4.09
C PHE A 90 39.29 7.52 3.95
N GLU A 91 40.38 6.77 3.70
CA GLU A 91 41.72 7.35 3.47
C GLU A 91 41.79 8.26 2.23
N LYS A 92 41.05 7.92 1.17
CA LYS A 92 40.94 8.77 -0.04
C LYS A 92 40.14 10.04 0.21
N ALA A 93 39.08 9.99 1.03
CA ALA A 93 38.35 11.17 1.48
C ALA A 93 39.23 12.07 2.35
N ARG A 94 39.97 11.48 3.31
CA ARG A 94 40.97 12.16 4.15
C ARG A 94 41.95 12.97 3.31
N SER A 95 42.60 12.30 2.36
CA SER A 95 43.57 12.91 1.44
C SER A 95 42.94 14.03 0.59
N ALA A 96 41.75 13.78 0.02
CA ALA A 96 41.08 14.75 -0.84
C ALA A 96 40.58 16.01 -0.10
N LEU A 97 40.22 15.88 1.18
CA LEU A 97 39.88 17.01 2.05
C LEU A 97 41.14 17.83 2.40
N VAL A 98 42.22 17.20 2.88
CA VAL A 98 43.51 17.88 3.16
C VAL A 98 43.97 18.70 1.95
N ASP A 99 44.07 18.05 0.79
CA ASP A 99 44.53 18.67 -0.45
C ASP A 99 43.66 19.86 -0.87
N SER A 100 42.35 19.81 -0.63
CA SER A 100 41.41 20.84 -1.05
C SER A 100 41.29 21.99 -0.05
N LEU A 101 41.42 21.69 1.25
CA LEU A 101 41.49 22.69 2.31
C LEU A 101 42.74 23.56 2.17
N ARG A 102 43.92 22.95 2.00
CA ARG A 102 45.19 23.68 1.75
C ARG A 102 45.10 24.61 0.53
N ARG A 103 44.50 24.14 -0.57
CA ARG A 103 44.25 24.97 -1.78
C ARG A 103 43.30 26.16 -1.55
N VAL A 104 42.49 26.14 -0.50
CA VAL A 104 41.61 27.25 -0.12
C VAL A 104 42.30 28.17 0.90
N GLU A 105 43.12 27.62 1.79
CA GLU A 105 43.94 28.34 2.78
C GLU A 105 44.78 29.45 2.11
N ASP A 106 45.46 29.14 1.00
CA ASP A 106 46.25 30.07 0.17
C ASP A 106 45.48 31.29 -0.36
N ILE A 107 44.14 31.30 -0.28
CA ILE A 107 43.25 32.20 -1.02
C ILE A 107 42.33 33.01 -0.08
N VAL A 108 42.27 32.68 1.21
CA VAL A 108 41.37 33.31 2.19
C VAL A 108 42.09 34.27 3.15
N PRO A 109 41.37 35.21 3.80
CA PRO A 109 41.92 36.01 4.88
C PRO A 109 42.49 35.15 6.02
N GLN A 110 43.60 35.61 6.63
CA GLN A 110 44.34 34.90 7.69
C GLN A 110 43.46 34.35 8.82
N ALA A 111 42.39 35.06 9.22
CA ALA A 111 41.48 34.63 10.27
C ALA A 111 40.67 33.36 9.94
N ILE A 112 40.45 33.08 8.65
CA ILE A 112 39.83 31.84 8.15
C ILE A 112 40.92 30.81 7.86
N GLY A 113 42.05 31.22 7.27
CA GLY A 113 43.20 30.35 7.01
C GLY A 113 43.68 29.63 8.28
N SER A 114 43.75 30.33 9.42
CA SER A 114 44.11 29.72 10.70
C SER A 114 43.12 28.63 11.18
N GLN A 115 41.82 28.74 10.85
CA GLN A 115 40.82 27.71 11.16
C GLN A 115 40.93 26.52 10.21
N ILE A 116 41.24 26.78 8.93
CA ILE A 116 41.53 25.73 7.94
C ILE A 116 42.76 24.92 8.39
N ALA A 117 43.84 25.59 8.80
CA ALA A 117 45.06 24.94 9.27
C ALA A 117 44.83 24.02 10.49
N GLU A 118 44.01 24.46 11.46
CA GLU A 118 43.62 23.62 12.61
C GLU A 118 42.86 22.36 12.16
N ILE A 119 41.88 22.51 11.27
CA ILE A 119 41.11 21.38 10.71
C ILE A 119 41.99 20.44 9.88
N VAL A 120 42.96 20.97 9.12
CA VAL A 120 43.92 20.18 8.33
C VAL A 120 44.83 19.34 9.24
N VAL A 121 45.32 19.89 10.35
CA VAL A 121 46.12 19.15 11.35
C VAL A 121 45.30 18.02 11.99
N GLU A 122 44.02 18.27 12.30
CA GLU A 122 43.10 17.23 12.79
C GLU A 122 42.84 16.13 11.74
N LEU A 123 42.69 16.50 10.47
CA LEU A 123 42.52 15.57 9.34
C LEU A 123 43.75 14.70 9.07
N GLU A 124 44.95 15.26 9.24
CA GLU A 124 46.21 14.54 9.09
C GLU A 124 46.51 13.62 10.29
N GLY A 125 46.12 14.04 11.49
CA GLY A 125 46.19 13.24 12.72
C GLY A 125 45.14 12.13 12.84
N ALA A 126 44.05 12.19 12.07
CA ALA A 126 43.00 11.18 12.07
C ALA A 126 43.48 9.83 11.51
N ILE A 127 43.40 8.79 12.35
CA ILE A 127 43.71 7.39 11.97
C ILE A 127 42.39 6.64 11.77
N PHE A 128 42.22 6.02 10.61
CA PHE A 128 41.09 5.14 10.34
C PHE A 128 41.48 3.66 10.48
N SER A 129 40.66 2.90 11.19
CA SER A 129 40.82 1.45 11.39
C SER A 129 39.47 0.78 11.57
N ILE A 130 39.28 -0.36 10.91
CA ILE A 130 38.13 -1.25 11.08
C ILE A 130 38.21 -1.89 12.47
N ASP A 131 37.07 -2.10 13.14
CA ASP A 131 37.06 -2.81 14.42
C ASP A 131 37.52 -4.28 14.25
N PRO A 132 38.39 -4.83 15.13
CA PRO A 132 38.87 -6.21 15.00
C PRO A 132 37.78 -7.27 14.95
N LEU A 133 36.65 -7.07 15.64
CA LEU A 133 35.51 -7.99 15.63
C LEU A 133 34.71 -7.87 14.33
N GLU A 134 34.46 -6.64 13.86
CA GLU A 134 33.81 -6.39 12.56
C GLU A 134 34.64 -7.01 11.42
N LYS A 135 35.98 -6.89 11.48
CA LYS A 135 36.90 -7.50 10.52
C LYS A 135 36.88 -9.03 10.60
N GLN A 136 36.98 -9.62 11.80
CA GLN A 136 36.92 -11.08 11.97
C GLN A 136 35.63 -11.66 11.37
N VAL A 137 34.48 -11.01 11.59
CA VAL A 137 33.20 -11.48 11.03
C VAL A 137 33.16 -11.33 9.51
N GLY A 138 33.76 -10.28 8.96
CA GLY A 138 34.00 -10.15 7.52
C GLY A 138 34.79 -11.33 6.96
N GLU A 139 35.89 -11.71 7.61
CA GLU A 139 36.75 -12.85 7.23
C GLU A 139 36.01 -14.20 7.37
N GLU A 140 35.20 -14.40 8.42
CA GLU A 140 34.34 -15.58 8.61
C GLU A 140 33.32 -15.73 7.45
N ILE A 141 32.63 -14.65 7.06
CA ILE A 141 31.67 -14.68 5.94
C ILE A 141 32.38 -14.85 4.59
N ILE A 142 33.58 -14.26 4.42
CA ILE A 142 34.41 -14.46 3.23
C ILE A 142 34.85 -15.92 3.11
N ALA A 143 35.15 -16.61 4.21
CA ALA A 143 35.47 -18.04 4.20
C ALA A 143 34.27 -18.88 3.70
N LEU A 144 33.05 -18.58 4.16
CA LEU A 144 31.82 -19.24 3.68
C LEU A 144 31.60 -18.99 2.18
N LEU A 145 31.73 -17.73 1.72
CA LEU A 145 31.65 -17.34 0.30
C LEU A 145 32.68 -18.06 -0.60
N GLN A 146 33.78 -18.56 -0.05
CA GLN A 146 34.78 -19.35 -0.76
C GLN A 146 34.50 -20.87 -0.68
N GLN A 147 33.85 -21.34 0.38
CA GLN A 147 33.48 -22.75 0.59
C GLN A 147 32.22 -23.16 -0.17
N GLY A 148 31.20 -22.30 -0.25
CA GLY A 148 29.95 -22.54 -0.99
C GLY A 148 30.11 -22.76 -2.50
N LYS A 149 31.34 -22.63 -3.04
CA LYS A 149 31.70 -23.00 -4.42
C LYS A 149 32.18 -24.45 -4.58
N LYS A 150 32.08 -25.28 -3.54
CA LYS A 150 32.61 -26.67 -3.51
C LYS A 150 31.67 -27.73 -2.92
N PHE A 151 30.52 -27.36 -2.35
CA PHE A 151 29.62 -28.33 -1.74
C PHE A 151 28.67 -28.95 -2.76
N ASP A 152 29.12 -30.08 -3.34
CA ASP A 152 28.35 -30.94 -4.25
C ASP A 152 28.09 -32.31 -3.56
N SER A 153 27.88 -32.28 -2.24
CA SER A 153 27.72 -33.46 -1.38
C SER A 153 26.96 -33.12 -0.09
N GLY A 154 25.83 -33.80 0.14
CA GLY A 154 24.79 -33.45 1.14
C GLY A 154 25.14 -33.64 2.62
N CYS A 155 26.22 -33.05 3.10
CA CYS A 155 26.59 -33.02 4.54
C CYS A 155 27.11 -31.66 5.04
N GLY A 156 27.43 -30.70 4.15
CA GLY A 156 27.87 -29.35 4.55
C GLY A 156 26.76 -28.39 4.98
N ASP A 157 25.52 -28.70 4.60
CA ASP A 157 24.42 -27.72 4.47
C ASP A 157 23.85 -27.19 5.82
N ILE A 158 24.10 -27.91 6.92
CA ILE A 158 23.79 -27.48 8.30
C ILE A 158 24.93 -26.59 8.84
N ASN A 159 26.18 -27.04 8.71
CA ASN A 159 27.35 -26.34 9.23
C ASN A 159 27.53 -24.96 8.57
N GLU A 160 27.25 -24.85 7.27
CA GLU A 160 27.23 -23.56 6.55
C GLU A 160 26.22 -22.58 7.14
N LEU A 161 25.01 -23.06 7.46
CA LEU A 161 23.95 -22.25 8.05
C LEU A 161 24.25 -21.88 9.51
N GLU A 162 24.88 -22.77 10.28
CA GLU A 162 25.32 -22.47 11.65
C GLU A 162 26.44 -21.43 11.67
N CYS A 163 27.49 -21.59 10.87
CA CYS A 163 28.56 -20.60 10.75
C CYS A 163 28.00 -19.24 10.29
N PHE A 164 27.06 -19.23 9.34
CA PHE A 164 26.37 -18.02 8.92
C PHE A 164 25.52 -17.41 10.04
N HIS A 165 24.81 -18.22 10.84
CA HIS A 165 24.07 -17.76 12.02
C HIS A 165 24.99 -17.13 13.07
N GLN A 166 26.15 -17.73 13.36
CA GLN A 166 27.11 -17.18 14.31
C GLN A 166 27.65 -15.82 13.82
N ALA A 167 28.01 -15.70 12.54
CA ALA A 167 28.44 -14.43 11.94
C ALA A 167 27.33 -13.36 11.94
N ALA A 168 26.11 -13.72 11.51
CA ALA A 168 24.95 -12.82 11.52
C ALA A 168 24.59 -12.34 12.93
N SER A 169 24.72 -13.20 13.94
CA SER A 169 24.50 -12.88 15.35
C SER A 169 25.54 -11.90 15.90
N LYS A 170 26.82 -12.07 15.56
CA LYS A 170 27.90 -11.11 15.92
C LYS A 170 27.65 -9.72 15.32
N LEU A 171 27.00 -9.63 14.15
CA LEU A 171 26.55 -8.35 13.56
C LEU A 171 25.22 -7.82 14.15
N GLY A 172 24.61 -8.50 15.12
CA GLY A 172 23.33 -8.12 15.73
C GLY A 172 22.11 -8.37 14.83
N ILE A 173 22.19 -9.33 13.91
CA ILE A 173 21.07 -9.75 13.04
C ILE A 173 20.31 -10.90 13.73
N ASN A 174 19.90 -10.67 14.98
CA ASN A 174 19.39 -11.67 15.93
C ASN A 174 17.85 -11.71 16.03
N SER A 175 17.13 -11.15 15.06
CA SER A 175 15.65 -11.10 15.08
C SER A 175 15.07 -11.07 13.67
N SER A 176 13.82 -11.54 13.53
CA SER A 176 13.05 -11.48 12.28
C SER A 176 13.03 -10.06 11.67
N ARG A 177 12.87 -9.03 12.50
CA ARG A 177 12.91 -7.62 12.07
C ARG A 177 14.28 -7.22 11.52
N ALA A 178 15.37 -7.55 12.21
CA ALA A 178 16.73 -7.25 11.75
C ALA A 178 17.06 -8.00 10.44
N ALA A 179 16.70 -9.28 10.36
CA ALA A 179 16.87 -10.10 9.17
C ALA A 179 16.07 -9.56 7.96
N LEU A 180 14.85 -9.04 8.19
CA LEU A 180 14.03 -8.45 7.13
C LEU A 180 14.61 -7.11 6.62
N THR A 181 15.12 -6.27 7.52
CA THR A 181 15.87 -5.05 7.15
C THR A 181 17.12 -5.39 6.34
N GLU A 182 17.87 -6.40 6.74
CA GLU A 182 19.08 -6.84 6.02
C GLU A 182 18.75 -7.39 4.62
N ARG A 183 17.68 -8.19 4.47
CA ARG A 183 17.21 -8.63 3.13
C ARG A 183 16.82 -7.45 2.22
N ARG A 184 16.21 -6.39 2.77
CA ARG A 184 15.91 -5.16 2.00
C ARG A 184 17.19 -4.45 1.56
N ALA A 185 18.18 -4.31 2.45
CA ALA A 185 19.47 -3.71 2.11
C ALA A 185 20.22 -4.52 1.04
N LEU A 186 20.24 -5.86 1.14
CA LEU A 186 20.85 -6.75 0.14
C LEU A 186 20.18 -6.61 -1.25
N LYS A 187 18.84 -6.54 -1.33
CA LYS A 187 18.12 -6.29 -2.59
C LYS A 187 18.60 -5.00 -3.28
N LYS A 188 18.63 -3.87 -2.56
CA LYS A 188 19.09 -2.59 -3.10
C LYS A 188 20.53 -2.61 -3.60
N ILE A 189 21.39 -3.48 -3.07
CA ILE A 189 22.77 -3.66 -3.54
C ILE A 189 22.80 -4.53 -4.81
N ILE A 190 21.93 -5.53 -4.97
CA ILE A 190 21.76 -6.29 -6.23
C ILE A 190 21.29 -5.37 -7.35
N GLU A 191 20.29 -4.53 -7.08
CA GLU A 191 19.75 -3.54 -8.02
C GLU A 191 20.85 -2.55 -8.45
N ARG A 192 21.58 -1.96 -7.50
CA ARG A 192 22.75 -1.10 -7.81
C ARG A 192 23.84 -1.86 -8.58
N ALA A 193 24.12 -3.13 -8.26
CA ALA A 193 25.11 -3.95 -8.97
C ALA A 193 24.73 -4.23 -10.44
N ARG A 194 23.43 -4.45 -10.72
CA ARG A 194 22.92 -4.61 -12.09
C ARG A 194 23.06 -3.33 -12.91
N MET A 195 22.74 -2.19 -12.33
CA MET A 195 22.92 -0.87 -12.97
C MET A 195 24.39 -0.50 -13.19
N GLU A 196 25.31 -1.06 -12.40
CA GLU A 196 26.77 -0.93 -12.56
C GLU A 196 27.39 -2.02 -13.48
N GLU A 197 26.58 -2.94 -14.02
CA GLU A 197 26.99 -4.18 -14.72
C GLU A 197 27.97 -5.09 -13.96
N ASP A 198 28.16 -4.89 -12.64
CA ASP A 198 29.08 -5.66 -11.81
C ASP A 198 28.48 -7.02 -11.42
N LYS A 199 28.58 -7.96 -12.36
CA LYS A 199 28.18 -9.37 -12.21
C LYS A 199 28.87 -10.07 -11.03
N ARG A 200 30.04 -9.61 -10.58
CA ARG A 200 30.74 -10.19 -9.43
C ARG A 200 30.08 -9.74 -8.12
N LYS A 201 29.80 -8.45 -8.00
CA LYS A 201 29.04 -7.85 -6.89
C LYS A 201 27.62 -8.41 -6.82
N GLU A 202 26.91 -8.52 -7.95
CA GLU A 202 25.61 -9.18 -8.02
C GLU A 202 25.69 -10.62 -7.48
N SER A 203 26.62 -11.44 -7.98
CA SER A 203 26.76 -12.85 -7.58
C SER A 203 26.99 -13.01 -6.06
N ILE A 204 27.85 -12.17 -5.48
CA ILE A 204 28.17 -12.20 -4.04
C ILE A 204 26.92 -11.85 -3.21
N VAL A 205 26.21 -10.78 -3.60
CA VAL A 205 25.07 -10.26 -2.84
C VAL A 205 23.83 -11.17 -3.01
N ALA A 206 23.65 -11.78 -4.18
CA ALA A 206 22.61 -12.78 -4.43
C ALA A 206 22.78 -14.02 -3.53
N TYR A 207 24.00 -14.50 -3.34
CA TYR A 207 24.29 -15.61 -2.44
C TYR A 207 24.15 -15.21 -0.95
N LEU A 208 24.57 -14.01 -0.54
CA LEU A 208 24.23 -13.48 0.80
C LEU A 208 22.71 -13.41 1.03
N LEU A 209 21.94 -13.03 0.01
CA LEU A 209 20.49 -13.01 0.06
C LEU A 209 19.87 -14.42 0.11
N HIS A 210 20.49 -15.42 -0.52
CA HIS A 210 20.12 -16.83 -0.38
C HIS A 210 20.34 -17.32 1.06
N LEU A 211 21.53 -17.12 1.64
CA LEU A 211 21.81 -17.48 3.04
C LEU A 211 20.87 -16.76 4.01
N MET A 212 20.60 -15.46 3.80
CA MET A 212 19.60 -14.73 4.59
C MET A 212 18.17 -15.25 4.43
N ARG A 213 17.77 -15.78 3.25
CA ARG A 213 16.47 -16.45 3.08
C ARG A 213 16.42 -17.74 3.91
N LYS A 214 17.46 -18.58 3.83
CA LYS A 214 17.59 -19.83 4.60
C LYS A 214 17.55 -19.55 6.11
N TYR A 215 18.37 -18.61 6.57
CA TYR A 215 18.42 -18.15 7.96
C TYR A 215 17.08 -17.59 8.45
N SER A 216 16.36 -16.83 7.62
CA SER A 216 15.05 -16.24 8.00
C SER A 216 13.91 -17.25 8.24
N LYS A 217 14.10 -18.54 7.93
CA LYS A 217 13.14 -19.60 8.28
C LYS A 217 13.17 -19.92 9.79
N LEU A 218 14.32 -19.79 10.46
CA LEU A 218 14.51 -20.16 11.88
C LEU A 218 13.65 -19.29 12.82
N PHE A 219 13.64 -17.96 12.61
CA PHE A 219 12.81 -17.02 13.38
C PHE A 219 11.29 -17.23 13.28
N ARG A 220 10.81 -18.19 12.47
CA ARG A 220 9.39 -18.57 12.41
C ARG A 220 9.03 -19.70 13.39
N SER A 221 10.00 -20.27 14.11
CA SER A 221 9.78 -21.36 15.08
C SER A 221 9.60 -20.89 16.53
N GLU A 222 9.69 -19.59 16.81
CA GLU A 222 9.80 -19.05 18.19
C GLU A 222 8.60 -18.20 18.65
N VAL A 223 7.51 -18.16 17.88
CA VAL A 223 6.31 -17.38 18.26
C VAL A 223 5.06 -18.27 18.19
N SER A 224 4.89 -19.07 19.25
CA SER A 224 3.63 -19.70 19.63
C SER A 224 3.47 -19.61 21.14
N ASP A 225 2.30 -19.10 21.55
CA ASP A 225 1.73 -19.04 22.91
C ASP A 225 2.20 -17.92 23.88
N ASP A 226 1.18 -17.43 24.59
CA ASP A 226 1.08 -16.53 25.77
C ASP A 226 1.60 -15.07 25.79
N ASN A 227 0.61 -14.16 25.87
CA ASN A 227 0.52 -12.90 26.62
C ASN A 227 1.74 -11.95 26.75
N ASP A 228 1.59 -10.69 26.31
CA ASP A 228 1.03 -9.66 27.21
C ASP A 228 0.64 -8.34 26.51
N SER A 229 -0.42 -7.67 26.96
CA SER A 229 -0.74 -6.25 26.66
C SER A 229 -1.85 -5.73 27.59
N GLN A 230 -1.50 -4.83 28.51
CA GLN A 230 -2.36 -4.35 29.60
C GLN A 230 -3.01 -2.98 29.34
N GLY A 231 -4.24 -2.80 29.83
CA GLY A 231 -4.94 -1.51 29.98
C GLY A 231 -6.00 -1.22 28.90
N SER A 232 -7.29 -1.07 29.23
CA SER A 232 -7.99 -1.14 30.53
C SER A 232 -9.44 -1.64 30.39
N ALA A 233 -9.99 -2.23 31.45
CA ALA A 233 -11.32 -2.88 31.50
C ALA A 233 -12.46 -1.90 31.94
N PRO A 234 -13.75 -2.31 32.12
CA PRO A 234 -14.22 -3.36 33.06
C PRO A 234 -15.24 -4.36 32.41
N CYS A 235 -15.82 -5.40 33.05
CA CYS A 235 -16.17 -5.67 34.45
C CYS A 235 -16.11 -7.17 34.85
N SER A 236 -16.14 -7.42 36.18
CA SER A 236 -16.60 -8.67 36.86
C SER A 236 -15.59 -9.86 36.93
N PRO A 237 -15.70 -10.79 37.92
CA PRO A 237 -15.10 -10.52 39.24
C PRO A 237 -14.31 -11.69 39.92
N THR A 238 -13.29 -11.31 40.71
CA THR A 238 -12.80 -11.94 41.97
C THR A 238 -12.47 -13.45 42.04
N VAL A 239 -11.18 -13.80 42.22
CA VAL A 239 -10.61 -14.62 43.33
C VAL A 239 -9.05 -14.61 43.27
N LEU A 240 -8.37 -14.90 44.38
CA LEU A 240 -6.90 -14.78 44.57
C LEU A 240 -6.09 -16.02 44.10
N GLY A 241 -4.80 -15.81 43.80
CA GLY A 241 -3.74 -16.83 43.73
C GLY A 241 -2.35 -16.18 43.57
N SER A 242 -1.31 -16.62 44.29
CA SER A 242 -0.13 -15.78 44.60
C SER A 242 1.26 -16.42 44.37
N LEU A 243 2.20 -15.59 43.85
CA LEU A 243 3.57 -15.34 44.38
C LEU A 243 4.82 -16.16 43.95
N GLU A 244 5.94 -15.41 43.73
CA GLU A 244 7.40 -15.71 43.75
C GLU A 244 8.06 -16.71 42.76
N ASP A 245 9.37 -16.62 42.40
CA ASP A 245 10.38 -15.54 42.18
C ASP A 245 11.73 -16.21 41.74
N CYS A 246 12.79 -15.40 41.52
CA CYS A 246 14.23 -15.69 41.46
C CYS A 246 14.84 -16.13 40.11
N GLY A 247 16.05 -15.63 39.83
CA GLY A 247 16.73 -15.80 38.55
C GLY A 247 18.26 -16.00 38.64
N GLY A 248 18.92 -16.12 37.49
CA GLY A 248 20.37 -16.29 37.36
C GLY A 248 20.83 -16.25 35.90
N PRO A 249 21.99 -15.66 35.56
CA PRO A 249 22.33 -15.37 34.16
C PRO A 249 23.22 -16.43 33.47
N GLY A 250 22.91 -16.71 32.20
CA GLY A 250 23.90 -17.11 31.19
C GLY A 250 23.89 -18.58 30.70
N SER A 251 23.13 -18.86 29.63
CA SER A 251 23.56 -19.79 28.56
C SER A 251 22.62 -19.71 27.35
N ASN A 252 23.05 -19.05 26.27
CA ASN A 252 22.28 -18.97 25.01
C ASN A 252 22.71 -20.01 23.95
N GLY A 253 23.48 -21.04 24.33
CA GLY A 253 23.94 -22.08 23.38
C GLY A 253 22.88 -23.17 23.09
N HIS A 254 22.27 -23.73 24.13
CA HIS A 254 21.49 -24.99 24.02
C HIS A 254 20.06 -24.85 23.46
N ALA A 255 19.63 -23.64 23.07
CA ALA A 255 18.35 -23.45 22.38
C ALA A 255 18.43 -23.91 20.91
N PHE A 256 19.56 -23.66 20.25
CA PHE A 256 19.71 -23.83 18.80
C PHE A 256 19.85 -25.31 18.38
N GLU A 257 20.66 -26.10 19.10
CA GLU A 257 20.78 -27.56 18.90
C GLU A 257 19.38 -28.24 18.92
N ARG A 258 18.52 -27.82 19.86
CA ARG A 258 17.15 -28.34 20.04
C ARG A 258 16.16 -27.89 18.97
N GLN A 259 16.47 -26.86 18.17
CA GLN A 259 15.63 -26.47 17.02
C GLN A 259 16.03 -27.23 15.76
N LEU A 260 17.33 -27.39 15.50
CA LEU A 260 17.79 -28.23 14.38
C LEU A 260 17.36 -29.69 14.54
N SER A 261 17.46 -30.26 15.75
CA SER A 261 17.05 -31.64 16.02
C SER A 261 15.52 -31.89 15.98
N LYS A 262 14.69 -30.86 15.77
CA LYS A 262 13.23 -31.02 15.55
C LYS A 262 12.86 -31.24 14.08
N LEU A 263 13.72 -30.86 13.13
CA LEU A 263 13.41 -30.93 11.69
C LEU A 263 13.42 -32.35 11.12
N SER A 264 13.97 -33.34 11.84
CA SER A 264 14.12 -34.72 11.37
C SER A 264 12.94 -35.66 11.69
N SER A 265 11.90 -35.20 12.38
CA SER A 265 11.11 -36.10 13.26
C SER A 265 9.58 -35.87 13.25
N PHE A 266 8.86 -36.73 12.52
CA PHE A 266 7.45 -37.16 12.68
C PHE A 266 6.25 -36.25 12.30
N ASN A 267 5.57 -36.67 11.22
CA ASN A 267 4.16 -37.12 11.13
C ASN A 267 2.99 -36.44 11.91
N PHE A 268 2.00 -36.03 11.09
CA PHE A 268 0.53 -36.18 11.24
C PHE A 268 -0.31 -35.36 12.26
N LYS A 269 -1.11 -34.45 11.66
CA LYS A 269 -2.51 -34.04 12.00
C LYS A 269 -2.77 -33.09 13.21
N PRO A 270 -3.93 -32.36 13.23
CA PRO A 270 -3.95 -30.97 13.70
C PRO A 270 -5.11 -30.61 14.68
N ASN A 271 -5.13 -29.34 15.14
CA ASN A 271 -6.37 -28.54 15.34
C ASN A 271 -6.11 -27.01 15.51
N ILE A 272 -6.59 -26.19 14.55
CA ILE A 272 -7.56 -25.05 14.71
C ILE A 272 -7.33 -24.07 15.91
N ARG A 273 -7.22 -22.71 15.81
CA ARG A 273 -7.83 -21.69 14.88
C ARG A 273 -7.15 -20.27 14.93
N ARG A 274 -7.03 -19.58 13.76
CA ARG A 274 -7.14 -18.12 13.33
C ARG A 274 -6.90 -16.92 14.33
N SER A 275 -6.58 -15.66 13.94
CA SER A 275 -6.81 -14.85 12.70
C SER A 275 -5.91 -13.58 12.54
N GLY A 276 -5.99 -12.84 11.40
CA GLY A 276 -5.41 -11.47 11.19
C GLY A 276 -5.32 -10.95 9.72
N GLN A 277 -5.42 -9.62 9.45
CA GLN A 277 -5.38 -8.97 8.09
C GLN A 277 -5.04 -7.44 8.07
N ILE A 278 -4.78 -6.83 6.89
CA ILE A 278 -4.29 -5.42 6.63
C ILE A 278 -4.90 -4.83 5.31
N PRO A 279 -5.16 -3.50 5.16
CA PRO A 279 -5.87 -2.87 4.01
C PRO A 279 -5.03 -2.34 2.80
N VAL A 280 -5.69 -1.80 1.74
CA VAL A 280 -5.16 -1.52 0.37
C VAL A 280 -5.66 -0.16 -0.22
N PRO A 281 -4.88 0.57 -1.06
CA PRO A 281 -5.23 1.93 -1.56
C PRO A 281 -6.15 2.06 -2.81
N PRO A 282 -6.96 3.15 -2.89
CA PRO A 282 -7.75 3.58 -4.06
C PRO A 282 -6.95 3.78 -5.36
N GLU A 283 -7.66 3.90 -6.49
CA GLU A 283 -7.07 3.96 -7.83
C GLU A 283 -6.75 5.38 -8.31
N GLU A 284 -7.52 6.39 -7.90
CA GLU A 284 -7.29 7.81 -8.23
C GLU A 284 -5.98 8.35 -7.65
N LEU A 285 -5.44 7.62 -6.67
CA LEU A 285 -4.19 7.90 -5.97
C LEU A 285 -3.00 7.13 -6.56
N ARG A 286 -3.24 6.19 -7.50
CA ARG A 286 -2.22 5.36 -8.14
C ARG A 286 -1.91 5.85 -9.56
N CYS A 287 -0.64 5.86 -9.94
CA CYS A 287 -0.22 6.32 -11.26
C CYS A 287 -0.67 5.32 -12.35
N PRO A 288 -1.31 5.76 -13.45
CA PRO A 288 -1.70 4.86 -14.54
C PRO A 288 -0.55 4.19 -15.32
N ILE A 289 0.72 4.56 -15.07
CA ILE A 289 1.91 3.96 -15.73
C ILE A 289 2.60 2.94 -14.81
N SER A 290 2.77 3.25 -13.52
CA SER A 290 3.48 2.38 -12.56
C SER A 290 2.55 1.57 -11.65
N LEU A 291 1.25 1.90 -11.62
CA LEU A 291 0.20 1.33 -10.77
C LEU A 291 0.46 1.46 -9.24
N GLN A 292 1.48 2.21 -8.83
CA GLN A 292 1.81 2.51 -7.44
C GLN A 292 1.29 3.89 -7.01
N LEU A 293 1.20 4.10 -5.70
CA LEU A 293 0.69 5.34 -5.08
C LEU A 293 1.57 6.54 -5.47
N MET A 294 0.96 7.64 -5.92
CA MET A 294 1.67 8.79 -6.52
C MET A 294 2.38 9.65 -5.47
N TYR A 295 3.68 9.84 -5.65
CA TYR A 295 4.52 10.73 -4.86
C TYR A 295 4.44 12.18 -5.36
N ASP A 296 4.66 12.42 -6.67
CA ASP A 296 4.50 13.73 -7.30
C ASP A 296 3.50 13.66 -8.47
N PRO A 297 2.19 13.65 -8.17
CA PRO A 297 1.15 13.61 -9.21
C PRO A 297 1.15 14.91 -10.04
N VAL A 298 1.17 14.77 -11.37
CA VAL A 298 1.11 15.86 -12.36
C VAL A 298 0.04 15.61 -13.42
N ILE A 299 -0.61 16.67 -13.89
CA ILE A 299 -1.61 16.66 -14.97
C ILE A 299 -0.94 17.00 -16.31
N ILE A 300 -1.31 16.26 -17.36
CA ILE A 300 -0.95 16.54 -18.77
C ILE A 300 -2.12 17.19 -19.53
N SER A 301 -1.91 17.61 -20.79
CA SER A 301 -2.93 18.35 -21.56
C SER A 301 -4.25 17.59 -21.83
N SER A 302 -4.34 16.29 -21.54
CA SER A 302 -5.58 15.50 -21.60
C SER A 302 -6.38 15.50 -20.28
N GLY A 303 -5.92 16.21 -19.24
CA GLY A 303 -6.53 16.26 -17.92
C GLY A 303 -6.22 15.05 -17.02
N GLN A 304 -5.57 14.00 -17.56
CA GLN A 304 -5.18 12.82 -16.78
C GLN A 304 -3.96 13.12 -15.88
N THR A 305 -3.94 12.51 -14.69
CA THR A 305 -2.88 12.65 -13.69
C THR A 305 -1.99 11.41 -13.64
N TYR A 306 -0.67 11.63 -13.51
CA TYR A 306 0.36 10.59 -13.46
C TYR A 306 1.43 10.95 -12.42
N GLU A 307 2.20 9.97 -11.95
CA GLU A 307 3.48 10.23 -11.28
C GLU A 307 4.44 10.93 -12.24
N ARG A 308 5.04 12.05 -11.80
CA ARG A 308 5.96 12.88 -12.59
C ARG A 308 6.98 12.06 -13.35
N ILE A 309 7.77 11.26 -12.64
CA ILE A 309 8.93 10.59 -13.25
C ILE A 309 8.53 9.57 -14.33
N CYS A 310 7.29 9.05 -14.24
CA CYS A 310 6.76 8.09 -15.20
C CYS A 310 6.33 8.76 -16.50
N ILE A 311 5.70 9.94 -16.42
CA ILE A 311 5.21 10.69 -17.59
C ILE A 311 6.30 11.56 -18.23
N GLU A 312 7.24 12.09 -17.44
CA GLU A 312 8.44 12.76 -17.97
C GLU A 312 9.29 11.77 -18.81
N LYS A 313 9.40 10.51 -18.37
CA LYS A 313 10.07 9.47 -19.17
C LYS A 313 9.31 9.11 -20.45
N TRP A 314 7.99 8.96 -20.39
CA TRP A 314 7.17 8.71 -21.58
C TRP A 314 7.38 9.79 -22.66
N PHE A 315 7.55 11.05 -22.26
CA PHE A 315 7.88 12.14 -23.18
C PHE A 315 9.37 12.16 -23.59
N SER A 316 10.32 11.75 -22.74
CA SER A 316 11.74 11.66 -23.14
C SER A 316 11.99 10.57 -24.19
N ASP A 317 11.22 9.48 -24.11
CA ASP A 317 11.34 8.34 -25.02
C ASP A 317 10.64 8.59 -26.37
N GLY A 318 10.03 9.78 -26.56
CA GLY A 318 9.62 10.34 -27.85
C GLY A 318 8.11 10.36 -28.12
N HIS A 319 7.27 9.96 -27.17
CA HIS A 319 5.82 9.88 -27.37
C HIS A 319 5.11 11.23 -27.15
N ASP A 320 4.19 11.61 -28.04
CA ASP A 320 3.34 12.81 -27.91
C ASP A 320 1.85 12.52 -27.66
N THR A 321 1.55 11.29 -27.22
CA THR A 321 0.21 10.81 -26.87
C THR A 321 0.02 10.65 -25.35
N CYS A 322 -1.24 10.66 -24.90
CA CYS A 322 -1.65 10.35 -23.54
C CYS A 322 -1.60 8.83 -23.27
N PRO A 323 -0.77 8.30 -22.33
CA PRO A 323 -0.65 6.86 -22.09
C PRO A 323 -1.98 6.13 -21.82
N LYS A 324 -2.88 6.75 -21.05
CA LYS A 324 -4.17 6.15 -20.65
C LYS A 324 -5.28 6.25 -21.71
N THR A 325 -5.16 7.15 -22.70
CA THR A 325 -6.26 7.38 -23.68
C THR A 325 -5.82 7.32 -25.15
N GLN A 326 -4.53 7.15 -25.43
CA GLN A 326 -3.88 7.15 -26.74
C GLN A 326 -4.17 8.37 -27.65
N GLN A 327 -4.81 9.40 -27.11
CA GLN A 327 -5.06 10.66 -27.82
C GLN A 327 -3.80 11.52 -27.86
N LYS A 328 -3.54 12.14 -29.02
CA LYS A 328 -2.44 13.09 -29.23
C LYS A 328 -2.61 14.32 -28.34
N LEU A 329 -1.53 14.74 -27.68
CA LEU A 329 -1.52 15.87 -26.75
C LEU A 329 -1.39 17.20 -27.50
N ALA A 330 -1.99 18.26 -26.95
CA ALA A 330 -1.85 19.62 -27.46
C ALA A 330 -0.52 20.26 -27.05
N HIS A 331 0.04 19.83 -25.90
CA HIS A 331 1.37 20.20 -25.43
C HIS A 331 1.87 19.18 -24.38
N LEU A 332 3.20 19.06 -24.24
CA LEU A 332 3.84 18.19 -23.25
C LEU A 332 4.04 18.84 -21.86
N GLY A 333 3.50 20.05 -21.65
CA GLY A 333 3.57 20.76 -20.37
C GLY A 333 2.89 20.01 -19.22
N LEU A 334 3.55 19.99 -18.06
CA LEU A 334 3.14 19.28 -16.83
C LEU A 334 2.70 20.26 -15.74
N THR A 335 1.51 20.06 -15.18
CA THR A 335 0.96 20.89 -14.09
C THR A 335 0.89 20.09 -12.79
N PRO A 336 1.57 20.48 -11.69
CA PRO A 336 1.49 19.77 -10.41
C PRO A 336 0.06 19.65 -9.87
N ASN A 337 -0.34 18.45 -9.47
CA ASN A 337 -1.67 18.15 -8.93
C ASN A 337 -1.61 18.01 -7.39
N TYR A 338 -1.45 19.15 -6.72
CA TYR A 338 -1.40 19.20 -5.25
C TYR A 338 -2.65 18.62 -4.56
N CYS A 339 -3.80 18.61 -5.24
CA CYS A 339 -5.03 17.99 -4.72
C CYS A 339 -4.88 16.46 -4.57
N VAL A 340 -4.37 15.77 -5.60
CA VAL A 340 -4.10 14.34 -5.53
C VAL A 340 -2.96 14.03 -4.55
N LYS A 341 -1.93 14.89 -4.49
CA LYS A 341 -0.83 14.74 -3.51
C LYS A 341 -1.35 14.80 -2.07
N GLY A 342 -2.26 15.74 -1.76
CA GLY A 342 -2.92 15.82 -0.46
C GLY A 342 -3.85 14.63 -0.15
N LEU A 343 -4.53 14.07 -1.16
CA LEU A 343 -5.37 12.88 -0.98
C LEU A 343 -4.54 11.61 -0.72
N VAL A 344 -3.38 11.46 -1.38
CA VAL A 344 -2.37 10.44 -1.06
C VAL A 344 -1.94 10.56 0.40
N THR A 345 -1.59 11.78 0.84
CA THR A 345 -1.20 12.07 2.23
C THR A 345 -2.24 11.59 3.23
N THR A 346 -3.50 12.04 3.11
CA THR A 346 -4.53 11.63 4.07
C THR A 346 -4.86 10.13 3.99
N TRP A 347 -4.71 9.50 2.82
CA TRP A 347 -4.98 8.05 2.72
C TRP A 347 -3.94 7.23 3.48
N CYS A 348 -2.65 7.55 3.34
CA CYS A 348 -1.57 6.92 4.09
C CYS A 348 -1.78 7.05 5.60
N GLU A 349 -1.97 8.30 6.08
CA GLU A 349 -2.24 8.62 7.49
C GLU A 349 -3.39 7.79 8.08
N HIS A 350 -4.48 7.61 7.33
CA HIS A 350 -5.70 6.96 7.82
C HIS A 350 -5.64 5.42 7.82
N ASN A 351 -4.67 4.81 7.15
CA ASN A 351 -4.54 3.35 7.02
C ASN A 351 -3.32 2.78 7.77
N GLY A 352 -2.55 3.62 8.46
CA GLY A 352 -1.28 3.23 9.09
C GLY A 352 -0.19 2.85 8.08
N VAL A 353 -0.38 3.19 6.80
CA VAL A 353 0.58 2.95 5.73
C VAL A 353 1.45 4.19 5.60
N PRO A 354 2.79 4.09 5.60
CA PRO A 354 3.63 5.27 5.44
C PRO A 354 3.35 5.97 4.10
N LEU A 355 3.58 7.28 4.09
CA LEU A 355 3.65 8.06 2.86
C LEU A 355 4.66 7.44 1.88
N PRO A 356 4.46 7.57 0.55
CA PRO A 356 5.55 7.33 -0.38
C PRO A 356 6.64 8.38 -0.10
N ASP A 357 7.83 7.93 0.32
CA ASP A 357 8.97 8.83 0.56
C ASP A 357 9.70 9.22 -0.75
N GLY A 358 9.25 8.70 -1.89
CA GLY A 358 9.76 9.00 -3.22
C GLY A 358 8.98 8.28 -4.33
N PRO A 359 9.31 8.53 -5.60
CA PRO A 359 8.70 7.84 -6.74
C PRO A 359 9.04 6.32 -6.77
N PRO A 360 8.24 5.49 -7.45
CA PRO A 360 8.32 4.03 -7.38
C PRO A 360 9.65 3.47 -7.90
N GLU A 361 10.27 2.57 -7.13
CA GLU A 361 11.66 2.10 -7.36
C GLU A 361 11.88 1.24 -8.62
N SER A 362 10.84 0.90 -9.40
CA SER A 362 11.00 0.27 -10.72
C SER A 362 9.82 0.53 -11.66
N LEU A 363 10.12 0.97 -12.90
CA LEU A 363 9.22 0.76 -14.03
C LEU A 363 9.35 -0.72 -14.47
N ASP A 364 8.33 -1.51 -14.16
CA ASP A 364 8.29 -2.95 -14.43
C ASP A 364 8.29 -3.28 -15.95
N LEU A 365 8.60 -4.53 -16.30
CA LEU A 365 8.77 -5.05 -17.66
C LEU A 365 7.61 -4.76 -18.62
N ASN A 366 6.42 -4.47 -18.08
CA ASN A 366 5.23 -4.12 -18.85
C ASN A 366 5.42 -2.84 -19.70
N TYR A 367 6.33 -1.93 -19.31
CA TYR A 367 6.71 -0.76 -20.13
C TYR A 367 7.19 -1.17 -21.53
N TRP A 368 8.11 -2.14 -21.58
CA TRP A 368 8.64 -2.65 -22.85
C TRP A 368 7.63 -3.47 -23.63
N ARG A 369 6.70 -4.19 -22.95
CA ARG A 369 5.66 -4.97 -23.64
C ARG A 369 4.69 -4.08 -24.42
N LEU A 370 4.33 -2.90 -23.89
CA LEU A 370 3.51 -1.93 -24.62
C LEU A 370 4.32 -1.20 -25.70
N ALA A 371 5.51 -0.69 -25.39
CA ALA A 371 6.35 0.06 -26.33
C ALA A 371 6.80 -0.74 -27.57
N LEU A 372 6.88 -2.08 -27.47
CA LEU A 372 7.32 -2.96 -28.56
C LEU A 372 6.17 -3.65 -29.31
N SER A 373 4.90 -3.37 -28.99
CA SER A 373 3.74 -4.04 -29.63
C SER A 373 3.19 -3.34 -30.88
N GLU A 374 3.63 -2.11 -31.21
CA GLU A 374 3.13 -1.33 -32.35
C GLU A 374 4.25 -0.77 -33.27
N SER A 375 5.21 -1.60 -33.71
CA SER A 375 6.21 -1.12 -34.70
C SER A 375 6.78 -2.12 -35.73
N GLU A 376 6.30 -3.36 -35.84
CA GLU A 376 6.64 -4.24 -36.99
C GLU A 376 5.43 -4.64 -37.84
N SER A 377 4.99 -3.71 -38.69
CA SER A 377 4.41 -4.08 -40.00
C SER A 377 5.02 -3.21 -41.10
N ALA A 378 5.32 -3.84 -42.24
CA ALA A 378 5.98 -3.25 -43.41
C ALA A 378 7.41 -2.68 -43.20
N ASN A 379 8.44 -3.52 -43.36
CA ASN A 379 9.04 -3.63 -44.71
C ASN A 379 10.06 -4.76 -44.93
N SER A 380 10.22 -5.10 -46.21
CA SER A 380 11.25 -5.96 -46.83
C SER A 380 11.20 -7.47 -46.53
N LYS A 381 11.44 -8.28 -47.57
CA LYS A 381 11.61 -9.73 -47.52
C LYS A 381 13.01 -10.08 -48.01
N SER A 382 13.64 -11.07 -47.35
CA SER A 382 14.57 -12.08 -47.91
C SER A 382 15.70 -11.65 -48.88
N VAL A 383 16.94 -12.04 -48.56
CA VAL A 383 17.69 -13.10 -49.30
C VAL A 383 18.96 -13.48 -48.52
N GLU A 384 19.32 -14.76 -48.55
CA GLU A 384 20.51 -15.32 -47.88
C GLU A 384 21.77 -15.24 -48.76
N SER A 385 22.98 -15.17 -48.16
CA SER A 385 24.08 -16.10 -48.53
C SER A 385 25.38 -16.01 -47.70
N ILE A 386 25.70 -17.12 -47.04
CA ILE A 386 26.99 -17.85 -47.02
C ILE A 386 28.34 -17.07 -47.10
N LYS A 387 29.18 -17.26 -46.05
CA LYS A 387 30.65 -17.62 -46.04
C LYS A 387 31.38 -16.97 -44.86
N SER A 388 32.43 -17.55 -44.28
CA SER A 388 32.96 -18.92 -44.22
C SER A 388 34.04 -18.98 -43.13
N ARG A 389 34.40 -20.15 -42.58
CA ARG A 389 35.58 -20.28 -41.71
C ARG A 389 36.28 -21.63 -41.80
N LYS A 390 37.62 -21.56 -41.75
CA LYS A 390 38.65 -22.61 -41.75
C LYS A 390 39.03 -23.22 -43.11
N LEU A 391 40.35 -23.28 -43.27
CA LEU A 391 41.08 -23.87 -44.38
C LEU A 391 41.91 -25.00 -43.78
N LYS A 392 41.61 -26.26 -44.11
CA LYS A 392 42.56 -27.26 -44.62
C LYS A 392 41.88 -28.62 -44.83
N GLU A 393 42.45 -29.36 -45.77
CA GLU A 393 41.93 -30.55 -46.43
C GLU A 393 42.72 -31.80 -46.01
N VAL A 394 42.18 -33.01 -46.26
CA VAL A 394 42.84 -34.26 -46.74
C VAL A 394 42.10 -35.53 -46.23
N LYS A 395 41.40 -36.24 -47.16
CA LYS A 395 41.37 -37.72 -47.43
C LYS A 395 41.44 -38.75 -46.26
N VAL A 396 40.72 -39.91 -46.21
CA VAL A 396 40.08 -40.80 -47.24
C VAL A 396 38.84 -41.59 -46.67
N VAL A 397 37.69 -41.56 -47.37
CA VAL A 397 36.76 -42.64 -47.89
C VAL A 397 36.86 -44.12 -47.35
N PRO A 398 35.81 -45.02 -47.35
CA PRO A 398 34.46 -45.02 -46.72
C PRO A 398 34.02 -46.43 -46.12
N VAL A 399 32.75 -46.90 -46.34
CA VAL A 399 32.09 -48.24 -46.08
C VAL A 399 31.46 -48.37 -44.67
N GLU A 400 30.13 -48.37 -44.44
CA GLU A 400 29.02 -49.38 -44.70
C GLU A 400 29.09 -50.62 -43.75
N GLU A 401 28.02 -51.28 -43.25
CA GLU A 401 26.55 -51.11 -43.22
C GLU A 401 25.89 -52.04 -42.13
N SER A 402 24.55 -52.11 -42.02
CA SER A 402 23.73 -53.15 -41.31
C SER A 402 23.68 -53.17 -39.75
N GLY A 403 22.63 -53.64 -39.06
CA GLY A 403 21.25 -54.01 -39.46
C GLY A 403 20.51 -55.00 -38.50
N CYS A 404 19.16 -55.02 -38.53
CA CYS A 404 18.18 -55.99 -37.95
C CYS A 404 18.13 -56.21 -36.41
N ILE A 405 17.07 -55.83 -35.68
CA ILE A 405 15.73 -56.49 -35.48
C ILE A 405 15.81 -57.93 -34.89
N GLU A 406 15.28 -58.15 -33.67
CA GLU A 406 14.17 -59.10 -33.36
C GLU A 406 13.70 -59.01 -31.88
N GLU A 407 12.61 -59.70 -31.53
CA GLU A 407 11.78 -59.57 -30.30
C GLU A 407 11.95 -60.78 -29.33
N VAL A 408 11.27 -60.77 -28.16
CA VAL A 408 10.59 -61.89 -27.43
C VAL A 408 10.35 -61.57 -25.93
N GLU A 409 9.46 -62.32 -25.27
CA GLU A 409 8.61 -61.96 -24.12
C GLU A 409 9.11 -62.35 -22.69
N GLU A 410 8.21 -62.18 -21.72
CA GLU A 410 8.31 -62.21 -20.24
C GLU A 410 8.85 -63.50 -19.58
N HIS A 411 9.55 -63.39 -18.42
CA HIS A 411 8.91 -63.56 -17.08
C HIS A 411 9.88 -63.53 -15.85
N ASN A 412 9.44 -62.82 -14.80
CA ASN A 412 9.55 -63.08 -13.34
C ASN A 412 10.88 -63.12 -12.53
N THR A 413 10.79 -62.39 -11.39
CA THR A 413 11.40 -62.62 -10.05
C THR A 413 12.90 -62.40 -9.80
N ASP A 414 13.18 -61.21 -9.25
CA ASP A 414 13.92 -60.95 -8.00
C ASP A 414 15.33 -61.53 -7.78
N ASN A 415 16.34 -60.65 -7.79
CA ASN A 415 16.93 -60.15 -6.53
C ASN A 415 17.94 -58.98 -6.73
N TYR A 416 17.87 -58.01 -5.81
CA TYR A 416 18.86 -56.96 -5.47
C TYR A 416 19.92 -56.49 -6.49
N SER A 417 19.72 -55.26 -7.01
CA SER A 417 20.81 -54.27 -7.05
C SER A 417 20.24 -52.86 -6.80
N LYS A 418 21.09 -51.93 -6.32
CA LYS A 418 20.64 -50.60 -5.86
C LYS A 418 20.60 -49.59 -7.00
N GLN A 419 19.47 -48.89 -7.13
CA GLN A 419 19.46 -47.45 -7.41
C GLN A 419 18.27 -46.84 -6.69
N GLY A 420 18.54 -45.91 -5.77
CA GLY A 420 17.51 -45.14 -5.07
C GLY A 420 17.38 -43.80 -5.77
N GLU A 421 16.27 -43.59 -6.46
CA GLU A 421 15.89 -42.28 -6.98
C GLU A 421 15.18 -41.49 -5.86
N ASP A 422 15.97 -41.02 -4.89
CA ASP A 422 15.53 -40.06 -3.87
C ASP A 422 15.36 -38.67 -4.51
N ASN A 423 14.40 -38.55 -5.42
CA ASN A 423 13.97 -37.27 -6.00
C ASN A 423 13.27 -36.45 -4.92
N GLU A 424 13.91 -35.38 -4.44
CA GLU A 424 13.18 -34.32 -3.75
C GLU A 424 12.07 -33.80 -4.69
N PRO A 425 10.79 -33.74 -4.26
CA PRO A 425 9.70 -33.37 -5.15
C PRO A 425 9.87 -31.91 -5.59
N ASN A 426 10.25 -31.74 -6.85
CA ASN A 426 10.37 -30.45 -7.50
C ASN A 426 9.05 -29.68 -7.37
N MET A 427 9.12 -28.44 -6.88
CA MET A 427 7.94 -27.60 -6.63
C MET A 427 7.05 -27.45 -7.87
N PHE A 428 7.65 -27.44 -9.06
CA PHE A 428 6.93 -27.39 -10.33
C PHE A 428 6.22 -28.72 -10.65
N GLU A 429 6.85 -29.87 -10.42
CA GLU A 429 6.21 -31.18 -10.58
C GLU A 429 5.04 -31.36 -9.61
N GLN A 430 5.11 -30.83 -8.39
CA GLN A 430 3.95 -30.83 -7.48
C GLN A 430 2.75 -30.08 -8.09
N TYR A 431 3.00 -28.97 -8.79
CA TYR A 431 1.94 -28.18 -9.43
C TYR A 431 1.42 -28.87 -10.71
N GLU A 432 2.27 -29.43 -11.56
CA GLU A 432 1.83 -30.22 -12.72
C GLU A 432 0.99 -31.43 -12.30
N ASN A 433 1.36 -32.11 -11.20
CA ASN A 433 0.56 -33.19 -10.62
C ASN A 433 -0.81 -32.70 -10.11
N PHE A 434 -0.88 -31.53 -9.48
CA PHE A 434 -2.17 -30.93 -9.08
C PHE A 434 -3.06 -30.62 -10.29
N LEU A 435 -2.50 -29.99 -11.32
CA LEU A 435 -3.24 -29.64 -12.54
C LEU A 435 -3.75 -30.89 -13.28
N THR A 436 -2.92 -31.94 -13.35
CA THR A 436 -3.28 -33.24 -13.93
C THR A 436 -4.51 -33.84 -13.22
N VAL A 437 -4.52 -33.92 -11.89
CA VAL A 437 -5.64 -34.49 -11.13
C VAL A 437 -6.92 -33.62 -11.22
N LEU A 438 -6.81 -32.31 -11.43
CA LEU A 438 -7.99 -31.48 -11.74
C LEU A 438 -8.58 -31.77 -13.11
N ASN A 439 -7.74 -32.11 -14.10
CA ASN A 439 -8.11 -32.33 -15.50
C ASN A 439 -8.52 -33.79 -15.83
N GLU A 440 -8.12 -34.79 -15.04
CA GLU A 440 -8.63 -36.17 -15.13
C GLU A 440 -10.17 -36.22 -15.01
N ASP A 441 -10.88 -37.13 -15.69
CA ASP A 441 -12.32 -37.40 -15.49
C ASP A 441 -12.63 -38.14 -14.15
N ASP A 442 -11.77 -37.96 -13.15
CA ASP A 442 -11.79 -38.72 -11.90
C ASP A 442 -12.82 -38.23 -10.88
N GLY A 443 -13.23 -39.17 -10.02
CA GLY A 443 -14.20 -38.97 -8.96
C GLY A 443 -13.87 -37.78 -8.04
N MET A 444 -14.86 -36.92 -7.85
CA MET A 444 -14.82 -35.64 -7.13
C MET A 444 -14.06 -35.66 -5.79
N GLY A 445 -14.01 -36.81 -5.10
CA GLY A 445 -13.28 -37.01 -3.85
C GLY A 445 -11.75 -37.01 -3.93
N ARG A 446 -11.11 -37.21 -5.11
CA ARG A 446 -9.67 -36.87 -5.27
C ARG A 446 -9.51 -35.39 -5.58
N LYS A 447 -10.23 -34.86 -6.58
CA LYS A 447 -10.19 -33.44 -6.96
C LYS A 447 -10.36 -32.51 -5.76
N LEU A 448 -11.35 -32.77 -4.90
CA LEU A 448 -11.60 -31.99 -3.69
C LEU A 448 -10.37 -31.90 -2.76
N LYS A 449 -9.61 -32.98 -2.58
CA LYS A 449 -8.39 -32.98 -1.74
C LYS A 449 -7.27 -32.14 -2.35
N VAL A 450 -7.14 -32.15 -3.68
CA VAL A 450 -6.18 -31.31 -4.41
C VAL A 450 -6.58 -29.83 -4.30
N VAL A 451 -7.87 -29.50 -4.44
CA VAL A 451 -8.35 -28.13 -4.24
C VAL A 451 -8.21 -27.67 -2.78
N GLU A 452 -8.40 -28.55 -1.79
CA GLU A 452 -8.07 -28.26 -0.38
C GLU A 452 -6.59 -27.91 -0.19
N GLN A 453 -5.66 -28.62 -0.86
CA GLN A 453 -4.22 -28.33 -0.80
C GLN A 453 -3.86 -27.02 -1.51
N ILE A 454 -4.39 -26.79 -2.72
CA ILE A 454 -4.22 -25.55 -3.49
C ILE A 454 -4.74 -24.35 -2.67
N ARG A 455 -5.93 -24.45 -2.07
CA ARG A 455 -6.52 -23.41 -1.21
C ARG A 455 -5.59 -23.03 -0.05
N VAL A 456 -4.94 -24.01 0.58
CA VAL A 456 -4.00 -23.74 1.69
C VAL A 456 -2.72 -23.08 1.19
N LEU A 457 -2.13 -23.57 0.09
CA LEU A 457 -0.91 -23.02 -0.50
C LEU A 457 -1.07 -21.54 -0.91
N LEU A 458 -2.11 -21.25 -1.69
CA LEU A 458 -2.34 -19.92 -2.28
C LEU A 458 -2.66 -18.82 -1.25
N LYS A 459 -2.94 -19.18 0.01
CA LYS A 459 -3.29 -18.24 1.07
C LYS A 459 -2.17 -17.23 1.35
N ASP A 460 -0.95 -17.73 1.54
CA ASP A 460 0.19 -16.93 2.00
C ASP A 460 1.34 -16.87 0.97
N ASP A 461 1.25 -17.62 -0.13
CA ASP A 461 2.27 -17.68 -1.19
C ASP A 461 1.85 -16.87 -2.44
N GLU A 462 2.62 -15.82 -2.75
CA GLU A 462 2.41 -14.95 -3.91
C GLU A 462 3.03 -15.51 -5.20
N GLU A 463 4.17 -16.20 -5.09
CA GLU A 463 4.86 -16.80 -6.23
C GLU A 463 4.00 -17.96 -6.79
N ALA A 464 3.35 -18.73 -5.92
CA ALA A 464 2.33 -19.72 -6.29
C ALA A 464 1.09 -19.11 -6.97
N ARG A 465 0.55 -17.98 -6.46
CA ARG A 465 -0.60 -17.29 -7.11
C ARG A 465 -0.28 -16.81 -8.53
N ILE A 466 0.95 -16.35 -8.76
CA ILE A 466 1.43 -15.92 -10.07
C ILE A 466 1.64 -17.13 -10.99
N PHE A 467 2.30 -18.19 -10.51
CA PHE A 467 2.57 -19.39 -11.30
C PHE A 467 1.28 -20.13 -11.68
N MET A 468 0.41 -20.43 -10.72
CA MET A 468 -0.82 -21.20 -10.98
C MET A 468 -1.76 -20.44 -11.91
N GLY A 469 -1.91 -19.13 -11.73
CA GLY A 469 -2.71 -18.29 -12.62
C GLY A 469 -2.19 -18.23 -14.06
N ALA A 470 -0.87 -18.34 -14.26
CA ALA A 470 -0.27 -18.43 -15.58
C ALA A 470 -0.50 -19.80 -16.25
N ASN A 471 -0.51 -20.89 -15.47
CA ASN A 471 -0.51 -22.28 -15.96
C ASN A 471 -1.86 -23.00 -15.75
N GLY A 472 -2.96 -22.42 -16.25
CA GLY A 472 -4.25 -23.13 -16.39
C GLY A 472 -5.08 -23.42 -15.13
N PHE A 473 -4.60 -23.05 -13.93
CA PHE A 473 -5.34 -23.37 -12.69
C PHE A 473 -6.63 -22.56 -12.51
N VAL A 474 -6.74 -21.37 -13.11
CA VAL A 474 -8.00 -20.59 -13.04
C VAL A 474 -9.11 -21.39 -13.73
N GLU A 475 -8.82 -21.84 -14.94
CA GLU A 475 -9.69 -22.59 -15.82
C GLU A 475 -10.08 -23.94 -15.18
N ALA A 476 -9.11 -24.69 -14.67
CA ALA A 476 -9.34 -25.97 -13.99
C ALA A 476 -10.14 -25.84 -12.67
N LEU A 477 -9.90 -24.77 -11.89
CA LEU A 477 -10.66 -24.52 -10.65
C LEU A 477 -12.09 -24.02 -10.91
N VAL A 478 -12.33 -23.29 -12.02
CA VAL A 478 -13.68 -22.93 -12.46
C VAL A 478 -14.45 -24.18 -12.92
N GLN A 479 -13.84 -25.05 -13.72
CA GLN A 479 -14.46 -26.33 -14.13
C GLN A 479 -14.74 -27.25 -12.92
N PHE A 480 -13.87 -27.24 -11.90
CA PHE A 480 -14.13 -27.93 -10.64
C PHE A 480 -15.34 -27.33 -9.89
N LEU A 481 -15.48 -26.00 -9.85
CA LEU A 481 -16.64 -25.35 -9.22
C LEU A 481 -17.94 -25.64 -9.99
N GLU A 482 -17.93 -25.58 -11.32
CA GLU A 482 -19.04 -25.98 -12.18
C GLU A 482 -19.47 -27.43 -11.92
N SER A 483 -18.50 -28.35 -11.81
CA SER A 483 -18.74 -29.76 -11.44
C SER A 483 -19.33 -29.90 -10.03
N ALA A 484 -18.91 -29.06 -9.08
CA ALA A 484 -19.43 -29.04 -7.71
C ALA A 484 -20.86 -28.52 -7.63
N ILE A 485 -21.23 -27.55 -8.48
CA ILE A 485 -22.59 -27.01 -8.61
C ILE A 485 -23.52 -28.08 -9.20
N HIS A 486 -23.20 -28.61 -10.37
CA HIS A 486 -23.97 -29.67 -11.03
C HIS A 486 -24.11 -30.94 -10.16
N GLY A 487 -23.06 -31.30 -9.40
CA GLY A 487 -23.08 -32.42 -8.47
C GLY A 487 -23.75 -32.14 -7.11
N GLY A 488 -24.29 -30.94 -6.86
CA GLY A 488 -24.94 -30.57 -5.60
C GLY A 488 -24.02 -30.63 -4.37
N ASN A 489 -22.70 -30.59 -4.55
CA ASN A 489 -21.73 -30.83 -3.47
C ASN A 489 -21.33 -29.51 -2.80
N GLU A 490 -22.11 -29.09 -1.80
CA GLU A 490 -21.94 -27.82 -1.06
C GLU A 490 -20.50 -27.61 -0.54
N LYS A 491 -19.87 -28.64 0.02
CA LYS A 491 -18.49 -28.55 0.52
C LYS A 491 -17.50 -28.28 -0.62
N ALA A 492 -17.69 -28.94 -1.78
CA ALA A 492 -16.85 -28.68 -2.94
C ALA A 492 -17.10 -27.29 -3.56
N GLN A 493 -18.34 -26.77 -3.49
CA GLN A 493 -18.66 -25.40 -3.90
C GLN A 493 -17.93 -24.38 -3.00
N GLU A 494 -17.98 -24.55 -1.68
CA GLU A 494 -17.23 -23.71 -0.72
C GLU A 494 -15.71 -23.79 -0.95
N VAL A 495 -15.16 -25.00 -1.04
CA VAL A 495 -13.71 -25.21 -1.23
C VAL A 495 -13.23 -24.67 -2.58
N GLY A 496 -13.99 -24.87 -3.66
CA GLY A 496 -13.68 -24.37 -5.01
C GLY A 496 -13.69 -22.84 -5.08
N ALA A 497 -14.79 -22.21 -4.65
CA ALA A 497 -14.89 -20.75 -4.59
C ALA A 497 -13.82 -20.11 -3.70
N MET A 498 -13.40 -20.79 -2.63
CA MET A 498 -12.34 -20.29 -1.73
C MET A 498 -10.91 -20.55 -2.24
N ALA A 499 -10.68 -21.58 -3.06
CA ALA A 499 -9.43 -21.73 -3.81
C ALA A 499 -9.31 -20.63 -4.88
N LEU A 500 -10.39 -20.38 -5.63
CA LEU A 500 -10.49 -19.30 -6.61
C LEU A 500 -10.31 -17.90 -5.98
N PHE A 501 -10.96 -17.64 -4.84
CA PHE A 501 -10.73 -16.42 -4.05
C PHE A 501 -9.25 -16.26 -3.71
N ASN A 502 -8.61 -17.28 -3.13
CA ASN A 502 -7.19 -17.21 -2.77
C ASN A 502 -6.32 -16.98 -4.01
N LEU A 503 -6.60 -17.62 -5.15
CA LEU A 503 -5.89 -17.41 -6.41
C LEU A 503 -6.00 -15.96 -6.93
N ALA A 504 -7.12 -15.28 -6.67
CA ALA A 504 -7.38 -13.90 -7.08
C ALA A 504 -6.85 -12.82 -6.10
N VAL A 505 -6.44 -13.17 -4.87
CA VAL A 505 -5.97 -12.19 -3.87
C VAL A 505 -4.81 -11.35 -4.44
N SER A 506 -5.02 -10.04 -4.50
CA SER A 506 -4.10 -9.02 -5.04
C SER A 506 -3.62 -9.24 -6.48
N ASN A 507 -4.22 -10.18 -7.23
CA ASN A 507 -3.84 -10.50 -8.61
C ASN A 507 -5.04 -10.22 -9.54
N ASN A 508 -4.93 -9.22 -10.41
CA ASN A 508 -6.03 -8.84 -11.32
C ASN A 508 -6.04 -9.69 -12.59
N ARG A 509 -4.89 -10.10 -13.14
CA ARG A 509 -4.80 -11.07 -14.24
C ARG A 509 -5.56 -12.37 -13.95
N ASN A 510 -5.53 -12.83 -12.71
CA ASN A 510 -6.29 -14.01 -12.30
C ASN A 510 -7.81 -13.73 -12.24
N LYS A 511 -8.25 -12.53 -11.84
CA LYS A 511 -9.67 -12.11 -11.90
C LYS A 511 -10.16 -11.97 -13.33
N GLU A 512 -9.36 -11.36 -14.21
CA GLU A 512 -9.62 -11.21 -15.64
C GLU A 512 -9.89 -12.59 -16.27
N LYS A 513 -8.96 -13.55 -16.09
CA LYS A 513 -9.15 -14.95 -16.49
C LYS A 513 -10.41 -15.61 -15.91
N MET A 514 -10.81 -15.27 -14.68
CA MET A 514 -12.03 -15.80 -14.07
C MET A 514 -13.30 -15.22 -14.70
N LEU A 515 -13.28 -13.97 -15.17
CA LEU A 515 -14.37 -13.41 -15.99
C LEU A 515 -14.43 -14.07 -17.37
N GLU A 516 -13.27 -14.27 -18.02
CA GLU A 516 -13.16 -14.99 -19.31
C GLU A 516 -13.70 -16.42 -19.19
N ALA A 517 -13.36 -17.12 -18.11
CA ALA A 517 -13.89 -18.44 -17.74
C ALA A 517 -15.35 -18.42 -17.23
N ARG A 518 -16.05 -17.28 -17.31
CA ARG A 518 -17.47 -17.10 -16.96
C ARG A 518 -17.84 -17.49 -15.52
N VAL A 519 -16.98 -17.16 -14.55
CA VAL A 519 -17.24 -17.44 -13.12
C VAL A 519 -18.54 -16.80 -12.59
N ILE A 520 -18.98 -15.66 -13.13
CA ILE A 520 -20.14 -14.93 -12.60
C ILE A 520 -21.45 -15.72 -12.73
N PRO A 521 -21.87 -16.22 -13.90
CA PRO A 521 -23.01 -17.14 -14.01
C PRO A 521 -22.96 -18.35 -13.07
N LEU A 522 -21.79 -18.98 -12.90
CA LEU A 522 -21.63 -20.10 -11.98
C LEU A 522 -21.86 -19.68 -10.51
N LEU A 523 -21.48 -18.45 -10.15
CA LEU A 523 -21.80 -17.89 -8.83
C LEU A 523 -23.28 -17.50 -8.70
N GLU A 524 -23.99 -17.16 -9.79
CA GLU A 524 -25.44 -16.96 -9.79
C GLU A 524 -26.21 -18.28 -9.58
N GLU A 525 -25.70 -19.40 -10.09
CA GLU A 525 -26.24 -20.73 -9.79
C GLU A 525 -25.95 -21.13 -8.33
N MET A 526 -24.70 -20.98 -7.89
CA MET A 526 -24.23 -21.33 -6.54
C MET A 526 -25.01 -20.64 -5.40
N ILE A 527 -25.35 -19.35 -5.53
CA ILE A 527 -26.08 -18.60 -4.48
C ILE A 527 -27.50 -19.13 -4.18
N SER A 528 -28.02 -20.03 -5.01
CA SER A 528 -29.25 -20.79 -4.70
C SER A 528 -29.09 -21.64 -3.44
N ASN A 529 -27.87 -22.09 -3.15
CA ASN A 529 -27.55 -22.96 -2.01
C ASN A 529 -27.15 -22.15 -0.79
N SER A 530 -28.02 -22.12 0.23
CA SER A 530 -27.87 -21.32 1.46
C SER A 530 -26.52 -21.51 2.17
N HIS A 531 -25.99 -22.73 2.18
CA HIS A 531 -24.72 -23.11 2.81
C HIS A 531 -23.48 -22.53 2.12
N THR A 532 -23.59 -22.02 0.89
CA THR A 532 -22.46 -21.49 0.12
C THR A 532 -22.36 -19.96 0.14
N ARG A 533 -23.34 -19.28 0.75
CA ARG A 533 -23.52 -17.82 0.77
C ARG A 533 -22.25 -17.04 1.14
N GLU A 534 -21.52 -17.47 2.16
CA GLU A 534 -20.30 -16.81 2.63
C GLU A 534 -19.19 -16.88 1.57
N ALA A 535 -18.96 -18.07 1.02
CA ALA A 535 -17.96 -18.30 -0.01
C ALA A 535 -18.29 -17.52 -1.31
N ALA A 536 -19.57 -17.46 -1.69
CA ALA A 536 -20.03 -16.64 -2.81
C ALA A 536 -19.83 -15.14 -2.53
N SER A 537 -20.22 -14.64 -1.35
CA SER A 537 -20.11 -13.22 -0.97
C SER A 537 -18.66 -12.74 -0.97
N ALA A 538 -17.75 -13.51 -0.37
CA ALA A 538 -16.33 -13.19 -0.34
C ALA A 538 -15.70 -13.25 -1.75
N LEU A 539 -16.12 -14.18 -2.62
CA LEU A 539 -15.63 -14.21 -4.00
C LEU A 539 -16.20 -13.08 -4.86
N TYR A 540 -17.48 -12.71 -4.72
CA TYR A 540 -18.05 -11.51 -5.34
C TYR A 540 -17.33 -10.23 -4.87
N LEU A 541 -16.96 -10.12 -3.59
CA LEU A 541 -16.13 -9.04 -3.07
C LEU A 541 -14.78 -8.99 -3.80
N ASN A 542 -14.04 -10.10 -3.84
CA ASN A 542 -12.71 -10.16 -4.46
C ASN A 542 -12.75 -9.82 -5.97
N LEU A 543 -13.77 -10.31 -6.69
CA LEU A 543 -13.99 -9.98 -8.09
C LEU A 543 -14.42 -8.52 -8.30
N SER A 544 -15.26 -7.94 -7.42
CA SER A 544 -15.69 -6.53 -7.52
C SER A 544 -14.56 -5.50 -7.42
N CYS A 545 -13.36 -5.91 -6.99
CA CYS A 545 -12.14 -5.10 -7.00
C CYS A 545 -11.49 -4.97 -8.39
N LEU A 546 -12.00 -5.66 -9.42
CA LEU A 546 -11.62 -5.47 -10.83
C LEU A 546 -12.65 -4.56 -11.51
N GLU A 547 -12.21 -3.49 -12.18
CA GLU A 547 -13.11 -2.54 -12.84
C GLU A 547 -14.03 -3.21 -13.88
N ASP A 548 -13.49 -4.10 -14.71
CA ASP A 548 -14.26 -4.82 -15.75
C ASP A 548 -15.26 -5.82 -15.16
N ALA A 549 -15.08 -6.27 -13.92
CA ALA A 549 -16.06 -7.08 -13.22
C ALA A 549 -17.28 -6.26 -12.76
N LYS A 550 -17.10 -4.97 -12.44
CA LYS A 550 -18.15 -4.13 -11.86
C LYS A 550 -19.42 -4.01 -12.74
N PRO A 551 -19.37 -3.75 -14.06
CA PRO A 551 -20.60 -3.70 -14.87
C PRO A 551 -21.23 -5.07 -15.08
N VAL A 552 -20.43 -6.15 -15.09
CA VAL A 552 -20.93 -7.53 -15.23
C VAL A 552 -21.67 -7.95 -13.97
N ILE A 553 -21.02 -7.89 -12.80
CA ILE A 553 -21.64 -8.20 -11.50
C ILE A 553 -22.80 -7.25 -11.23
N GLY A 554 -22.63 -5.95 -11.51
CA GLY A 554 -23.65 -4.93 -11.32
C GLY A 554 -24.89 -5.05 -12.21
N SER A 555 -24.85 -5.89 -13.24
CA SER A 555 -25.99 -6.23 -14.10
C SER A 555 -26.53 -7.65 -13.88
N SER A 556 -25.99 -8.37 -12.89
CA SER A 556 -26.33 -9.76 -12.55
C SER A 556 -27.21 -9.86 -11.30
N GLY A 557 -27.81 -11.03 -11.07
CA GLY A 557 -28.57 -11.36 -9.86
C GLY A 557 -27.77 -11.25 -8.56
N ALA A 558 -26.43 -11.20 -8.65
CA ALA A 558 -25.54 -10.96 -7.51
C ALA A 558 -25.92 -9.69 -6.71
N VAL A 559 -26.35 -8.61 -7.39
CA VAL A 559 -26.74 -7.37 -6.70
C VAL A 559 -27.88 -7.62 -5.70
N SER A 560 -28.93 -8.33 -6.13
CA SER A 560 -30.07 -8.67 -5.28
C SER A 560 -29.67 -9.58 -4.11
N PHE A 561 -28.80 -10.56 -4.36
CA PHE A 561 -28.25 -11.45 -3.33
C PHE A 561 -27.43 -10.71 -2.27
N LEU A 562 -26.51 -9.84 -2.69
CA LEU A 562 -25.67 -9.05 -1.78
C LEU A 562 -26.52 -8.10 -0.91
N ILE A 563 -27.61 -7.55 -1.46
CA ILE A 563 -28.56 -6.71 -0.70
C ILE A 563 -29.35 -7.55 0.33
N GLN A 564 -29.84 -8.73 -0.06
CA GLN A 564 -30.54 -9.66 0.85
C GLN A 564 -29.66 -10.10 2.03
N ASN A 565 -28.36 -10.28 1.80
CA ASN A 565 -27.42 -10.65 2.86
C ASN A 565 -27.26 -9.59 3.96
N LEU A 566 -27.58 -8.31 3.69
CA LEU A 566 -27.54 -7.24 4.69
C LEU A 566 -28.65 -7.40 5.75
N SER A 567 -29.86 -7.74 5.30
CA SER A 567 -31.05 -7.89 6.16
C SER A 567 -31.22 -9.30 6.75
N ALA A 568 -30.65 -10.33 6.14
CA ALA A 568 -30.73 -11.71 6.62
C ALA A 568 -30.05 -11.95 7.98
N GLU A 569 -30.40 -13.06 8.67
CA GLU A 569 -29.69 -13.56 9.85
C GLU A 569 -28.42 -14.31 9.43
N THR A 570 -27.38 -13.56 9.07
CA THR A 570 -26.07 -14.03 8.58
C THR A 570 -24.93 -13.62 9.51
N GLU A 571 -23.79 -14.31 9.44
CA GLU A 571 -22.58 -13.91 10.19
C GLU A 571 -22.14 -12.49 9.78
N LEU A 572 -21.64 -11.73 10.76
CA LEU A 572 -21.18 -10.34 10.58
C LEU A 572 -20.20 -10.19 9.41
N GLN A 573 -19.31 -11.16 9.19
CA GLN A 573 -18.38 -11.15 8.07
C GLN A 573 -19.12 -11.23 6.71
N CYS A 574 -20.15 -12.06 6.58
CA CYS A 574 -20.96 -12.14 5.36
C CYS A 574 -21.66 -10.81 5.04
N LYS A 575 -22.08 -10.06 6.08
CA LYS A 575 -22.65 -8.71 5.93
C LYS A 575 -21.61 -7.70 5.49
N LEU A 576 -20.43 -7.71 6.12
CA LEU A 576 -19.30 -6.87 5.75
C LEU A 576 -18.85 -7.14 4.31
N ASP A 577 -18.67 -8.40 3.93
CA ASP A 577 -18.25 -8.79 2.58
C ASP A 577 -19.27 -8.34 1.53
N SER A 578 -20.57 -8.55 1.81
CA SER A 578 -21.65 -8.13 0.91
C SER A 578 -21.72 -6.60 0.78
N LEU A 579 -21.56 -5.86 1.89
CA LEU A 579 -21.58 -4.40 1.88
C LEU A 579 -20.33 -3.80 1.23
N HIS A 580 -19.15 -4.42 1.40
CA HIS A 580 -17.93 -4.03 0.70
C HIS A 580 -18.02 -4.31 -0.80
N ALA A 581 -18.63 -5.42 -1.22
CA ALA A 581 -18.90 -5.71 -2.62
C ALA A 581 -19.87 -4.66 -3.21
N LEU A 582 -20.98 -4.35 -2.53
CA LEU A 582 -21.92 -3.29 -2.94
C LEU A 582 -21.27 -1.91 -2.99
N TYR A 583 -20.36 -1.60 -2.05
CA TYR A 583 -19.54 -0.39 -2.10
C TYR A 583 -18.69 -0.35 -3.37
N ASN A 584 -17.91 -1.39 -3.66
CA ASN A 584 -17.11 -1.47 -4.88
C ASN A 584 -17.97 -1.34 -6.15
N LEU A 585 -19.11 -2.03 -6.23
CA LEU A 585 -20.04 -1.94 -7.35
C LEU A 585 -20.65 -0.55 -7.50
N SER A 586 -20.94 0.16 -6.40
CA SER A 586 -21.50 1.52 -6.41
C SER A 586 -20.51 2.59 -6.89
N THR A 587 -19.19 2.31 -6.89
CA THR A 587 -18.19 3.24 -7.49
C THR A 587 -18.32 3.37 -9.01
N HIS A 588 -18.97 2.40 -9.68
CA HIS A 588 -19.23 2.45 -11.12
C HIS A 588 -20.62 3.06 -11.39
N PRO A 589 -20.74 4.28 -11.94
CA PRO A 589 -22.04 4.97 -12.02
C PRO A 589 -23.10 4.25 -12.88
N GLY A 590 -22.68 3.41 -13.83
CA GLY A 590 -23.57 2.57 -14.64
C GLY A 590 -24.37 1.54 -13.83
N ASN A 591 -23.90 1.16 -12.64
CA ASN A 591 -24.58 0.21 -11.76
C ASN A 591 -25.70 0.84 -10.93
N THR A 592 -25.74 2.18 -10.83
CA THR A 592 -26.69 2.90 -9.95
C THR A 592 -28.17 2.58 -10.23
N PRO A 593 -28.65 2.49 -11.49
CA PRO A 593 -30.03 2.08 -11.77
C PRO A 593 -30.34 0.66 -11.27
N ASN A 594 -29.40 -0.27 -11.42
CA ASN A 594 -29.59 -1.67 -11.04
C ASN A 594 -29.61 -1.83 -9.52
N LEU A 595 -28.65 -1.21 -8.82
CA LEU A 595 -28.62 -1.10 -7.35
C LEU A 595 -29.94 -0.54 -6.79
N LEU A 596 -30.44 0.55 -7.38
CA LEU A 596 -31.71 1.17 -6.99
C LEU A 596 -32.94 0.29 -7.27
N SER A 597 -32.96 -0.42 -8.41
CA SER A 597 -34.05 -1.34 -8.75
C SER A 597 -34.09 -2.59 -7.85
N ALA A 598 -32.94 -3.02 -7.33
CA ALA A 598 -32.81 -4.14 -6.41
C ALA A 598 -33.04 -3.78 -4.93
N GLY A 599 -33.47 -2.56 -4.61
CA GLY A 599 -33.86 -2.16 -3.25
C GLY A 599 -32.70 -1.79 -2.31
N ILE A 600 -31.55 -1.36 -2.85
CA ILE A 600 -30.36 -1.01 -2.04
C ILE A 600 -30.66 -0.03 -0.90
N ILE A 601 -31.55 0.93 -1.11
CA ILE A 601 -31.83 1.99 -0.13
C ILE A 601 -32.46 1.42 1.15
N ASP A 602 -33.38 0.46 1.03
CA ASP A 602 -34.03 -0.16 2.18
C ASP A 602 -33.06 -1.07 2.97
N GLY A 603 -32.19 -1.80 2.25
CA GLY A 603 -31.13 -2.60 2.85
C GLY A 603 -30.11 -1.75 3.63
N LEU A 604 -29.75 -0.57 3.10
CA LEU A 604 -28.89 0.39 3.80
C LEU A 604 -29.61 1.08 4.96
N HIS A 605 -30.89 1.44 4.81
CA HIS A 605 -31.69 2.04 5.89
C HIS A 605 -31.76 1.13 7.13
N ALA A 606 -31.94 -0.17 6.91
CA ALA A 606 -31.93 -1.16 7.99
C ALA A 606 -30.58 -1.20 8.74
N LEU A 607 -29.45 -1.10 8.03
CA LEU A 607 -28.12 -1.04 8.66
C LEU A 607 -27.93 0.26 9.47
N LEU A 608 -28.36 1.41 8.93
CA LEU A 608 -28.21 2.72 9.60
C LEU A 608 -29.10 2.90 10.84
N THR A 609 -30.13 2.06 11.02
CA THR A 609 -31.12 2.19 12.10
C THR A 609 -31.10 1.04 13.11
N ALA A 610 -30.69 -0.17 12.71
CA ALA A 610 -30.72 -1.36 13.58
C ALA A 610 -29.32 -1.90 13.95
N CYS A 611 -28.22 -1.30 13.46
CA CYS A 611 -26.87 -1.83 13.68
C CYS A 611 -26.00 -0.92 14.56
N GLY A 612 -25.45 -1.49 15.65
CA GLY A 612 -24.44 -0.84 16.49
C GLY A 612 -22.98 -1.13 16.08
N SER A 613 -22.74 -1.48 14.81
CA SER A 613 -21.40 -1.77 14.29
C SER A 613 -20.91 -0.64 13.39
N HIS A 614 -19.97 0.16 13.88
CA HIS A 614 -19.45 1.34 13.18
C HIS A 614 -18.97 1.03 11.76
N SER A 615 -18.27 -0.10 11.57
CA SER A 615 -17.80 -0.55 10.25
C SER A 615 -18.92 -0.80 9.23
N LEU A 616 -20.12 -1.20 9.67
CA LEU A 616 -21.28 -1.33 8.78
C LEU A 616 -21.95 0.03 8.53
N VAL A 617 -22.02 0.90 9.54
CA VAL A 617 -22.60 2.24 9.43
C VAL A 617 -21.78 3.12 8.47
N GLU A 618 -20.46 3.24 8.68
CA GLU A 618 -19.55 3.99 7.80
C GLU A 618 -19.67 3.57 6.34
N LYS A 619 -19.65 2.25 6.08
CA LYS A 619 -19.75 1.70 4.73
C LYS A 619 -21.15 1.90 4.14
N ALA A 620 -22.21 1.81 4.92
CA ALA A 620 -23.56 2.06 4.43
C ALA A 620 -23.73 3.53 3.98
N ILE A 621 -23.20 4.50 4.74
CA ILE A 621 -23.19 5.91 4.32
C ILE A 621 -22.35 6.09 3.05
N ALA A 622 -21.20 5.43 2.94
CA ALA A 622 -20.36 5.51 1.75
C ALA A 622 -21.05 4.98 0.47
N VAL A 623 -21.87 3.92 0.56
CA VAL A 623 -22.69 3.45 -0.57
C VAL A 623 -23.77 4.48 -0.95
N LEU A 624 -24.45 5.08 0.04
CA LEU A 624 -25.43 6.16 -0.21
C LEU A 624 -24.77 7.37 -0.89
N ILE A 625 -23.58 7.77 -0.45
CA ILE A 625 -22.79 8.86 -1.07
C ILE A 625 -22.49 8.55 -2.53
N ASN A 626 -22.01 7.35 -2.85
CA ASN A 626 -21.71 6.94 -4.23
C ASN A 626 -22.96 7.03 -5.13
N ILE A 627 -24.10 6.53 -4.65
CA ILE A 627 -25.39 6.61 -5.35
C ILE A 627 -25.85 8.07 -5.55
N ALA A 628 -25.66 8.92 -4.54
CA ALA A 628 -26.08 10.33 -4.51
C ALA A 628 -25.30 11.27 -5.44
N TYR A 629 -24.16 10.83 -6.00
CA TYR A 629 -23.48 11.56 -7.08
C TYR A 629 -24.28 11.57 -8.39
N SER A 630 -25.18 10.61 -8.60
CA SER A 630 -26.14 10.64 -9.69
C SER A 630 -27.40 11.42 -9.28
N ASN A 631 -27.96 12.24 -10.18
CA ASN A 631 -29.21 12.96 -9.90
C ASN A 631 -30.37 11.99 -9.63
N TYR A 632 -30.45 10.88 -10.39
CA TYR A 632 -31.45 9.83 -10.20
C TYR A 632 -31.34 9.15 -8.82
N GLY A 633 -30.12 8.83 -8.38
CA GLY A 633 -29.87 8.27 -7.05
C GLY A 633 -30.14 9.27 -5.93
N LYS A 634 -29.77 10.55 -6.11
CA LYS A 634 -30.11 11.64 -5.20
C LYS A 634 -31.63 11.80 -5.04
N GLU A 635 -32.38 11.86 -6.13
CA GLU A 635 -33.85 11.93 -6.11
C GLU A 635 -34.47 10.73 -5.39
N LYS A 636 -33.97 9.51 -5.64
CA LYS A 636 -34.42 8.29 -4.95
C LYS A 636 -34.13 8.33 -3.46
N ILE A 637 -32.92 8.72 -3.05
CA ILE A 637 -32.55 8.85 -1.63
C ILE A 637 -33.42 9.88 -0.91
N ILE A 638 -33.67 11.05 -1.51
CA ILE A 638 -34.51 12.11 -0.93
C ILE A 638 -35.98 11.66 -0.84
N SER A 639 -36.45 10.86 -1.80
CA SER A 639 -37.81 10.31 -1.81
C SER A 639 -38.03 9.15 -0.83
N SER A 640 -36.97 8.52 -0.32
CA SER A 640 -37.04 7.40 0.61
C SER A 640 -37.17 7.90 2.06
N PRO A 641 -38.29 7.59 2.76
CA PRO A 641 -38.49 8.05 4.13
C PRO A 641 -37.48 7.41 5.09
N GLY A 642 -37.07 8.18 6.10
CA GLY A 642 -36.17 7.72 7.17
C GLY A 642 -34.67 7.92 6.90
N ILE A 643 -34.18 7.88 5.66
CA ILE A 643 -32.74 8.05 5.36
C ILE A 643 -32.19 9.38 5.90
N ILE A 644 -32.92 10.47 5.71
CA ILE A 644 -32.52 11.81 6.18
C ILE A 644 -32.46 11.86 7.73
N GLY A 645 -33.45 11.30 8.42
CA GLY A 645 -33.47 11.21 9.89
C GLY A 645 -32.40 10.25 10.45
N ALA A 646 -32.09 9.16 9.76
CA ALA A 646 -31.00 8.26 10.13
C ALA A 646 -29.63 8.96 10.02
N LEU A 647 -29.38 9.68 8.90
CA LEU A 647 -28.19 10.50 8.74
C LEU A 647 -28.11 11.63 9.79
N ALA A 648 -29.24 12.25 10.15
CA ALA A 648 -29.30 13.25 11.21
C ALA A 648 -29.04 12.66 12.62
N THR A 649 -29.45 11.42 12.87
CA THR A 649 -29.19 10.71 14.13
C THR A 649 -27.70 10.38 14.27
N ILE A 650 -27.08 9.86 13.21
CA ILE A 650 -25.63 9.56 13.16
C ILE A 650 -24.80 10.84 13.25
N LEU A 651 -25.29 11.94 12.69
CA LEU A 651 -24.68 13.26 12.79
C LEU A 651 -24.63 13.81 14.24
N ASP A 652 -25.60 13.46 15.08
CA ASP A 652 -25.66 13.93 16.48
C ASP A 652 -24.95 12.99 17.46
N ALA A 653 -25.05 11.67 17.26
CA ALA A 653 -24.64 10.65 18.22
C ALA A 653 -23.57 9.64 17.73
N GLY A 654 -23.18 9.67 16.46
CA GLY A 654 -22.15 8.77 15.91
C GLY A 654 -20.72 9.19 16.25
N GLU A 655 -19.76 8.33 15.93
CA GLU A 655 -18.32 8.59 16.07
C GLU A 655 -17.82 9.66 15.08
N PRO A 656 -16.67 10.34 15.33
CA PRO A 656 -16.20 11.46 14.50
C PRO A 656 -16.05 11.16 13.00
N SER A 657 -15.77 9.90 12.64
CA SER A 657 -15.71 9.44 11.25
C SER A 657 -17.12 9.27 10.64
N GLU A 658 -18.04 8.64 11.37
CA GLU A 658 -19.45 8.49 10.97
C GLU A 658 -20.12 9.86 10.82
N GLN A 659 -19.85 10.79 11.73
CA GLN A 659 -20.27 12.19 11.64
C GLN A 659 -19.71 12.85 10.36
N GLU A 660 -18.43 12.66 10.03
CA GLU A 660 -17.86 13.19 8.80
C GLU A 660 -18.55 12.63 7.53
N GLN A 661 -18.86 11.33 7.53
CA GLN A 661 -19.58 10.66 6.45
C GLN A 661 -21.02 11.20 6.35
N ALA A 662 -21.73 11.32 7.46
CA ALA A 662 -23.10 11.85 7.51
C ALA A 662 -23.18 13.30 6.99
N VAL A 663 -22.26 14.19 7.41
CA VAL A 663 -22.19 15.55 6.85
C VAL A 663 -21.89 15.52 5.35
N ALA A 664 -21.02 14.62 4.87
CA ALA A 664 -20.72 14.50 3.44
C ALA A 664 -21.97 14.10 2.62
N GLY A 665 -22.70 13.08 3.08
CA GLY A 665 -23.96 12.65 2.46
C GLY A 665 -25.00 13.77 2.44
N LEU A 666 -25.27 14.39 3.59
CA LEU A 666 -26.23 15.50 3.70
C LEU A 666 -25.83 16.69 2.81
N LEU A 667 -24.55 17.04 2.75
CA LEU A 667 -24.05 18.11 1.88
C LEU A 667 -24.25 17.77 0.38
N ILE A 668 -24.03 16.53 -0.04
CA ILE A 668 -24.26 16.09 -1.42
C ILE A 668 -25.75 16.13 -1.77
N LEU A 669 -26.63 15.64 -0.88
CA LEU A 669 -28.09 15.62 -1.09
C LEU A 669 -28.68 17.03 -1.17
N CYS A 670 -28.34 17.92 -0.22
CA CYS A 670 -28.79 19.31 -0.18
C CYS A 670 -28.23 20.16 -1.33
N SER A 671 -27.04 19.82 -1.86
CA SER A 671 -26.42 20.59 -2.96
C SER A 671 -27.28 20.57 -4.22
N GLY A 672 -27.90 21.72 -4.51
CA GLY A 672 -28.82 21.91 -5.63
C GLY A 672 -30.27 21.47 -5.36
N ASN A 673 -30.65 21.21 -4.11
CA ASN A 673 -32.01 20.82 -3.75
C ASN A 673 -32.50 21.53 -2.48
N GLU A 674 -33.39 22.51 -2.66
CA GLU A 674 -33.93 23.36 -1.60
C GLU A 674 -34.87 22.56 -0.68
N THR A 675 -35.75 21.71 -1.23
CA THR A 675 -36.68 20.85 -0.47
C THR A 675 -35.94 19.86 0.44
N CYS A 676 -34.85 19.24 -0.05
CA CYS A 676 -33.98 18.41 0.78
C CYS A 676 -33.32 19.22 1.89
N SER A 677 -32.89 20.45 1.59
CA SER A 677 -32.32 21.35 2.59
C SER A 677 -33.34 21.73 3.69
N GLU A 678 -34.61 21.92 3.34
CA GLU A 678 -35.69 22.11 4.31
C GLU A 678 -35.94 20.87 5.16
N MET A 679 -35.98 19.67 4.56
CA MET A 679 -36.15 18.41 5.29
C MET A 679 -35.02 18.19 6.30
N VAL A 680 -33.76 18.39 5.88
CA VAL A 680 -32.58 18.26 6.77
C VAL A 680 -32.60 19.32 7.88
N LEU A 681 -33.14 20.52 7.63
CA LEU A 681 -33.34 21.53 8.67
C LEU A 681 -34.45 21.18 9.67
N GLN A 682 -35.48 20.43 9.24
CA GLN A 682 -36.57 19.97 10.11
C GLN A 682 -36.12 18.89 11.11
N GLU A 683 -35.16 18.04 10.73
CA GLU A 683 -34.47 17.11 11.65
C GLU A 683 -33.59 17.82 12.71
N GLY A 684 -33.47 19.15 12.66
CA GLY A 684 -32.86 19.95 13.74
C GLY A 684 -31.33 19.98 13.78
N VAL A 685 -30.63 19.44 12.77
CA VAL A 685 -29.16 19.19 12.67
C VAL A 685 -28.19 20.34 13.03
N ILE A 686 -28.67 21.56 13.25
CA ILE A 686 -27.84 22.77 13.41
C ILE A 686 -26.88 22.70 14.61
N PRO A 687 -27.26 22.26 15.83
CA PRO A 687 -26.35 22.17 16.96
C PRO A 687 -25.20 21.20 16.69
N SER A 688 -25.51 20.04 16.12
CA SER A 688 -24.58 18.97 15.76
C SER A 688 -23.58 19.45 14.70
N LEU A 689 -24.06 20.09 13.62
CA LEU A 689 -23.20 20.74 12.61
C LEU A 689 -22.30 21.82 13.21
N VAL A 690 -22.80 22.63 14.14
CA VAL A 690 -21.98 23.65 14.83
C VAL A 690 -20.92 23.00 15.71
N SER A 691 -21.25 21.94 16.45
CA SER A 691 -20.27 21.16 17.23
C SER A 691 -19.17 20.58 16.33
N ILE A 692 -19.56 19.89 15.25
CA ILE A 692 -18.62 19.30 14.27
C ILE A 692 -17.75 20.37 13.62
N SER A 693 -18.29 21.56 13.32
CA SER A 693 -17.53 22.68 12.72
C SER A 693 -16.37 23.20 13.57
N VAL A 694 -16.36 22.89 14.87
CA VAL A 694 -15.31 23.24 15.83
C VAL A 694 -14.51 22.01 16.29
N ASN A 695 -15.19 20.90 16.60
CA ASN A 695 -14.66 19.76 17.34
C ASN A 695 -14.38 18.51 16.48
N GLY A 696 -14.99 18.40 15.28
CA GLY A 696 -14.90 17.20 14.44
C GLY A 696 -13.55 16.96 13.77
N THR A 697 -13.49 16.01 12.84
CA THR A 697 -12.29 15.78 11.98
C THR A 697 -11.99 17.01 11.11
N MET A 698 -10.79 17.13 10.56
CA MET A 698 -10.42 18.25 9.66
C MET A 698 -11.40 18.40 8.48
N ARG A 699 -11.67 17.29 7.78
CA ARG A 699 -12.63 17.23 6.67
C ARG A 699 -14.07 17.44 7.16
N GLY A 700 -14.43 16.91 8.33
CA GLY A 700 -15.74 17.12 8.97
C GLY A 700 -16.03 18.60 9.23
N LYS A 701 -15.05 19.34 9.76
CA LYS A 701 -15.14 20.81 9.97
C LYS A 701 -15.45 21.53 8.66
N GLU A 702 -14.68 21.25 7.59
CA GLU A 702 -14.91 21.86 6.28
C GLU A 702 -16.31 21.55 5.71
N LYS A 703 -16.71 20.27 5.75
CA LYS A 703 -18.01 19.82 5.23
C LYS A 703 -19.16 20.47 6.01
N ALA A 704 -19.04 20.56 7.34
CA ALA A 704 -20.06 21.16 8.21
C ALA A 704 -20.16 22.68 7.99
N GLN A 705 -19.02 23.38 7.82
CA GLN A 705 -19.01 24.80 7.48
C GLN A 705 -19.64 25.07 6.10
N LYS A 706 -19.39 24.22 5.10
CA LYS A 706 -20.02 24.29 3.76
C LYS A 706 -21.55 24.10 3.84
N LEU A 707 -22.03 23.11 4.62
CA LEU A 707 -23.47 22.87 4.80
C LEU A 707 -24.17 23.97 5.61
N LEU A 708 -23.54 24.47 6.68
CA LEU A 708 -24.03 25.63 7.43
C LEU A 708 -24.08 26.92 6.58
N MET A 709 -23.16 27.07 5.62
CA MET A 709 -23.18 28.18 4.65
C MET A 709 -24.35 28.05 3.67
N LEU A 710 -24.63 26.85 3.15
CA LEU A 710 -25.80 26.58 2.30
C LEU A 710 -27.11 26.95 3.03
N PHE A 711 -27.29 26.46 4.26
CA PHE A 711 -28.44 26.81 5.10
C PHE A 711 -28.49 28.28 5.54
N ARG A 712 -27.40 29.04 5.38
CA ARG A 712 -27.39 30.51 5.56
C ARG A 712 -27.84 31.23 4.29
N GLN A 713 -27.48 30.73 3.10
CA GLN A 713 -27.86 31.31 1.81
C GLN A 713 -29.37 31.18 1.58
N LEU A 714 -29.96 30.01 1.84
CA LEU A 714 -31.42 29.80 1.72
C LEU A 714 -32.21 30.79 2.59
N ARG A 715 -31.84 30.95 3.87
CA ARG A 715 -32.41 31.94 4.81
C ARG A 715 -32.12 33.41 4.46
N GLN A 716 -31.35 33.67 3.41
CA GLN A 716 -31.12 35.01 2.85
C GLN A 716 -31.82 35.22 1.50
N GLN A 717 -32.18 34.14 0.81
CA GLN A 717 -33.01 34.15 -0.40
C GLN A 717 -34.50 34.28 -0.07
N ASP A 718 -34.92 33.84 1.12
CA ASP A 718 -36.30 33.89 1.59
C ASP A 718 -36.55 35.03 2.59
N PRO A 719 -36.94 36.25 2.15
CA PRO A 719 -37.37 37.31 3.04
C PRO A 719 -38.77 37.01 3.60
N PRO A 720 -39.03 37.23 4.91
CA PRO A 720 -40.32 36.91 5.50
C PRO A 720 -41.44 37.73 4.87
N ARG A 721 -42.32 37.06 4.12
CA ARG A 721 -43.56 37.64 3.56
C ARG A 721 -44.57 37.93 4.67
N VAL A 722 -44.33 39.01 5.42
CA VAL A 722 -45.30 39.56 6.36
C VAL A 722 -46.51 40.07 5.56
N GLN A 723 -47.55 39.24 5.46
CA GLN A 723 -48.84 39.66 4.90
C GLN A 723 -49.51 40.68 5.83
N ILE A 724 -49.17 41.96 5.67
CA ILE A 724 -49.93 43.05 6.29
C ILE A 724 -51.25 43.17 5.55
N GLN A 725 -52.23 42.35 5.94
CA GLN A 725 -53.61 42.57 5.59
C GLN A 725 -54.04 43.94 6.15
N ARG A 726 -54.49 44.84 5.27
CA ARG A 726 -55.27 46.01 5.66
C ARG A 726 -56.73 45.79 5.24
N PRO A 727 -57.72 46.30 6.00
CA PRO A 727 -59.12 46.11 5.66
C PRO A 727 -59.51 46.83 4.35
N PRO A 728 -60.59 46.40 3.69
CA PRO A 728 -61.12 47.10 2.52
C PRO A 728 -61.92 48.34 2.93
N GLU A 729 -61.59 49.48 2.34
CA GLU A 729 -62.53 50.59 2.19
C GLU A 729 -62.71 50.87 0.69
N THR A 730 -63.93 51.25 0.32
CA THR A 730 -64.45 51.25 -1.05
C THR A 730 -64.89 52.67 -1.43
N ILE A 731 -65.28 52.86 -2.69
CA ILE A 731 -66.07 54.00 -3.22
C ILE A 731 -65.24 55.20 -3.76
N GLU A 732 -64.99 55.07 -5.07
CA GLU A 732 -65.31 56.05 -6.12
C GLU A 732 -64.38 57.22 -6.53
N LYS A 733 -64.56 57.52 -7.82
CA LYS A 733 -64.20 58.75 -8.55
C LYS A 733 -65.02 59.91 -7.96
N LEU A 734 -64.56 61.17 -8.01
CA LEU A 734 -64.80 62.05 -9.15
C LEU A 734 -63.89 63.31 -9.11
N VAL A 735 -63.61 63.87 -10.30
CA VAL A 735 -63.41 65.32 -10.57
C VAL A 735 -62.15 66.03 -10.02
N SER A 736 -61.13 66.00 -10.88
CA SER A 736 -60.51 67.16 -11.59
C SER A 736 -59.41 68.06 -11.00
N ASP A 737 -58.48 68.32 -11.91
CA ASP A 737 -57.72 69.56 -12.17
C ASP A 737 -56.82 70.23 -11.11
N LYS A 738 -55.52 69.98 -11.32
CA LYS A 738 -54.48 71.01 -11.60
C LYS A 738 -53.88 71.79 -10.40
N PRO A 739 -52.72 72.46 -10.60
CA PRO A 739 -51.61 72.36 -9.63
C PRO A 739 -51.16 73.72 -9.07
N ILE A 740 -50.04 73.76 -8.33
CA ILE A 740 -48.88 74.70 -8.45
C ILE A 740 -47.96 74.63 -7.20
N SER A 741 -46.62 74.76 -7.39
CA SER A 741 -45.52 75.11 -6.44
C SER A 741 -45.37 74.35 -5.08
N VAL A 742 -44.22 73.81 -4.62
CA VAL A 742 -42.83 74.35 -4.48
C VAL A 742 -42.78 75.56 -3.52
N PRO A 743 -41.87 75.68 -2.50
CA PRO A 743 -40.58 74.99 -2.28
C PRO A 743 -40.32 74.39 -0.87
N GLU A 744 -39.11 73.80 -0.74
CA GLU A 744 -38.10 73.83 0.36
C GLU A 744 -38.18 74.94 1.46
N PRO A 745 -37.36 74.97 2.57
CA PRO A 745 -36.18 74.13 2.92
C PRO A 745 -35.87 73.77 4.42
N LYS A 746 -35.15 72.65 4.64
CA LYS A 746 -33.94 72.48 5.54
C LYS A 746 -34.07 72.74 7.09
N PRO A 747 -33.00 72.61 7.93
CA PRO A 747 -32.23 71.37 8.21
C PRO A 747 -31.77 71.17 9.70
N LEU A 748 -30.91 70.16 9.94
CA LEU A 748 -30.01 69.96 11.11
C LEU A 748 -30.69 69.60 12.46
N SER A 749 -30.03 68.99 13.46
CA SER A 749 -28.58 68.84 13.75
C SER A 749 -28.20 67.46 14.36
N LYS A 750 -26.97 67.29 14.87
CA LYS A 750 -26.38 66.02 15.36
C LYS A 750 -26.07 66.07 16.87
N SER A 751 -26.33 64.99 17.62
CA SER A 751 -25.61 64.69 18.89
C SER A 751 -25.66 63.19 19.22
N VAL A 752 -24.90 62.75 20.23
CA VAL A 752 -24.21 61.43 20.25
C VAL A 752 -23.78 61.01 21.68
N SER A 753 -23.67 59.69 21.93
CA SER A 753 -23.00 59.04 23.10
C SER A 753 -23.78 59.03 24.45
N ARG A 754 -23.53 58.16 25.47
CA ARG A 754 -22.69 56.93 25.60
C ARG A 754 -23.06 56.10 26.87
N ARG A 755 -23.05 54.75 26.76
CA ARG A 755 -22.71 53.68 27.77
C ARG A 755 -23.05 53.82 29.29
N LYS A 756 -23.75 52.79 29.85
CA LYS A 756 -23.42 51.91 31.03
C LYS A 756 -24.71 51.19 31.54
N LYS A 757 -24.71 50.25 32.51
CA LYS A 757 -24.08 48.89 32.66
C LYS A 757 -24.75 48.19 33.89
N MET A 758 -24.72 46.84 33.99
CA MET A 758 -25.27 45.98 35.08
C MET A 758 -26.83 45.89 35.17
N GLY A 759 -27.45 44.81 35.69
CA GLY A 759 -26.88 43.49 36.06
C GLY A 759 -27.88 42.49 36.72
N ARG A 760 -27.62 41.18 36.50
CA ARG A 760 -28.06 39.95 37.23
C ARG A 760 -29.51 39.76 37.75
N ALA A 761 -30.20 38.82 37.09
CA ALA A 761 -30.83 37.59 37.64
C ALA A 761 -31.91 37.63 38.76
N ILE A 762 -33.07 37.04 38.45
CA ILE A 762 -33.94 36.31 39.40
C ILE A 762 -34.37 34.98 38.72
N SER A 763 -34.51 33.91 39.50
CA SER A 763 -35.00 32.59 39.06
C SER A 763 -36.17 32.12 39.91
N SER A 764 -37.24 31.57 39.31
CA SER A 764 -37.83 30.27 39.71
C SER A 764 -39.18 29.96 39.03
N LEU A 765 -39.29 28.73 38.51
CA LEU A 765 -40.43 27.79 38.64
C LEU A 765 -41.89 28.24 38.40
N TRP A 766 -42.63 27.41 37.66
CA TRP A 766 -43.98 26.95 38.02
C TRP A 766 -44.15 25.45 37.73
N LYS A 767 -45.08 24.77 38.42
CA LYS A 767 -45.33 23.30 38.41
C LYS A 767 -46.80 23.03 38.79
N SER A 768 -47.50 21.96 38.38
CA SER A 768 -47.20 20.82 37.47
C SER A 768 -48.55 20.29 36.89
N LYS A 769 -48.71 19.06 36.37
CA LYS A 769 -48.91 17.82 37.15
C LYS A 769 -48.93 16.55 36.26
N THR A 770 -48.11 15.56 36.64
CA THR A 770 -48.47 14.16 37.03
C THR A 770 -49.91 13.63 36.77
N SER A 771 -50.16 12.32 36.52
CA SER A 771 -49.33 11.10 36.34
C SER A 771 -50.20 9.84 36.07
N PHE A 772 -49.61 8.62 36.18
CA PHE A 772 -50.18 7.24 36.16
C PHE A 772 -50.30 6.56 34.77
N SER A 773 -50.08 5.24 34.55
CA SER A 773 -49.42 4.10 35.26
C SER A 773 -49.85 2.76 34.59
N TYR A 774 -49.24 1.56 34.71
CA TYR A 774 -47.92 1.06 35.16
C TYR A 774 -47.74 -0.42 34.71
N HIS A 775 -46.48 -0.89 34.76
CA HIS A 775 -46.00 -2.27 34.98
C HIS A 775 -45.77 -3.24 33.81
N CYS A 776 -44.68 -4.00 34.02
CA CYS A 776 -44.02 -4.99 33.17
C CYS A 776 -43.63 -4.48 31.78
#